data_AF-A0A438C1T6-F1
#
_entry.id   AF-A0A438C1T6-F1
#
_cell.length_a   1.000
_cell.length_b   1.000
_cell.length_c   1.000
_cell.angle_alpha   90.00
_cell.angle_beta   90.00
_cell.angle_gamma   90.00
#
_symmetry.space_group_name_H-M   'P 1'
#
loop_
_entity.id
_entity.type
_entity.pdbx_description
1 polymer ?
#
loop_
_entity_poly.entity_id
_entity_poly.type
_entity_poly.pdbx_seq_one_letter_code
_entity_poly.pdbx_strand_id
1 'polypeptide(L)'
;MVDIVISVAAEVAKCLVGPITRPLRYLVNYRHNITDLNKQIERLDLARDRLQIPVDAANGQGDEIFRDVQEWLTYAEGIIRRRDDFNEHERKASKSCFYLKSRYQLSKQAKNLAEDIALKIQQAQNFDGVSHRPRLPPPPFISSASFKDYEAFQSRESTFNQIMEALRNEDMRMIGVWGMGGAGKTTLVKQVAQQVAQQEKENKLFDEVVMASNITQTPNIAEIQGKIASRLGLKFDAEEDRAGRLRERLKREEKILVILDDIWGKLDLREIGIPYGDDHKGCKVLLTSRDHQVLSKDMRTQKEFHLKHLRDDEAWDLFKKTAGDSVEKPELRPIAVDVAKKCDGLPVAIVTIANALKDEMVGVWENALEELRRSAPTNIRGVSKDVYSCLELSYNHLKGAEVKSLFLLCALLGDGDISMDRLLQHAMGLNLFEGFYSWTKATNKLITLVQNLKDSSLLLEGEDGDNHRYSSLCFDENENTFVRMHDVVRDVARSIASKDPHRFVVREAVGSQEAVDLRGWQGTNECKNCTRISLICRNMDELPQGLVCPQLEFFLLNSSNDDPYLKIPDAFFQDTKQLRILDLSKVSLTPSPSSLGFLSNLQTLRLNQCQIQDITVIGELKKLQVLSWQGPTL
;
A
#
# COMPACT_ATOMS: atom_id res chain seq x y z
N MET A 1 52.21 17.41 95.87
CA MET A 1 51.65 18.44 94.96
C MET A 1 52.18 18.30 93.54
N VAL A 2 53.48 17.99 93.36
CA VAL A 2 54.10 17.76 92.04
C VAL A 2 53.53 16.55 91.29
N ASP A 3 53.26 15.42 91.96
CA ASP A 3 52.74 14.21 91.31
C ASP A 3 51.31 14.35 90.77
N ILE A 4 50.48 15.19 91.41
CA ILE A 4 49.11 15.48 90.95
C ILE A 4 49.16 16.35 89.69
N VAL A 5 50.09 17.30 89.61
CA VAL A 5 50.27 18.17 88.44
C VAL A 5 50.77 17.36 87.24
N ILE A 6 51.66 16.38 87.44
CA ILE A 6 52.16 15.49 86.37
C ILE A 6 51.05 14.56 85.87
N SER A 7 50.21 14.00 86.74
CA SER A 7 49.09 13.15 86.35
C SER A 7 48.03 13.91 85.54
N VAL A 8 47.71 15.14 85.94
CA VAL A 8 46.75 16.00 85.21
C VAL A 8 47.33 16.43 83.86
N ALA A 9 48.63 16.78 83.81
CA ALA A 9 49.30 17.13 82.56
C ALA A 9 49.36 15.95 81.57
N ALA A 10 49.58 14.72 82.05
CA ALA A 10 49.61 13.52 81.22
C ALA A 10 48.23 13.17 80.63
N GLU A 11 47.15 13.36 81.39
CA GLU A 11 45.80 13.06 80.92
C GLU A 11 45.26 14.15 79.99
N VAL A 12 45.60 15.41 80.25
CA VAL A 12 45.39 16.53 79.31
C VAL A 12 46.20 16.30 78.02
N ALA A 13 47.44 15.80 78.10
CA ALA A 13 48.24 15.46 76.93
C ALA A 13 47.60 14.33 76.10
N LYS A 14 47.10 13.25 76.71
CA LYS A 14 46.36 12.19 76.00
C LYS A 14 45.09 12.70 75.31
N CYS A 15 44.33 13.59 75.97
CA CYS A 15 43.16 14.24 75.39
C CYS A 15 43.50 15.20 74.23
N LEU A 16 44.71 15.78 74.22
CA LEU A 16 45.20 16.66 73.17
C LEU A 16 45.88 15.93 72.00
N VAL A 17 46.36 14.70 72.19
CA VAL A 17 47.00 13.89 71.13
C VAL A 17 46.02 13.60 69.98
N GLY A 18 44.76 13.24 70.24
CA GLY A 18 43.77 12.97 69.19
C GLY A 18 43.44 14.18 68.29
N PRO A 19 43.15 15.37 68.87
CA PRO A 19 42.92 16.61 68.14
C PRO A 19 44.15 17.15 67.40
N ILE A 20 45.38 16.91 67.89
CA ILE A 20 46.63 17.42 67.29
C ILE A 20 47.19 16.46 66.23
N THR A 21 47.03 15.14 66.39
CA THR A 21 47.51 14.14 65.41
C THR A 21 46.68 14.10 64.13
N ARG A 22 45.36 14.37 64.21
CA ARG A 22 44.46 14.37 63.05
C ARG A 22 44.85 15.40 61.98
N PRO A 23 45.12 16.69 62.29
CA PRO A 23 45.60 17.67 61.32
C PRO A 23 47.01 17.39 60.79
N LEU A 24 47.91 16.92 61.68
CA LEU A 24 49.31 16.61 61.32
C LEU A 24 49.41 15.46 60.30
N ARG A 25 48.50 14.48 60.35
CA ARG A 25 48.46 13.36 59.38
C ARG A 25 48.31 13.83 57.93
N TYR A 26 47.51 14.85 57.66
CA TYR A 26 47.35 15.41 56.31
C TYR A 26 48.58 16.20 55.86
N LEU A 27 49.31 16.81 56.78
CA LEU A 27 50.56 17.53 56.49
C LEU A 27 51.70 16.55 56.18
N VAL A 28 51.84 15.49 56.98
CA VAL A 28 52.87 14.45 56.80
C VAL A 28 52.62 13.65 55.52
N ASN A 29 51.36 13.29 55.24
CA ASN A 29 51.00 12.51 54.05
C ASN A 29 50.65 13.36 52.82
N TYR A 30 51.01 14.64 52.80
CA TYR A 30 50.63 15.57 51.72
C TYR A 30 50.96 15.03 50.32
N ARG A 31 52.23 14.67 50.07
CA ARG A 31 52.66 14.16 48.76
C ARG A 31 51.96 12.87 48.37
N HIS A 32 51.74 11.99 49.35
CA HIS A 32 51.05 10.72 49.12
C HIS A 32 49.60 10.96 48.69
N ASN A 33 48.87 11.84 49.38
CA ASN A 33 47.46 12.14 49.06
C ASN A 33 47.30 12.81 47.69
N ILE A 34 48.22 13.69 47.28
CA ILE A 34 48.22 14.29 45.93
C ILE A 34 48.53 13.24 44.86
N THR A 35 49.51 12.37 45.11
CA THR A 35 49.88 11.29 44.18
C THR A 35 48.73 10.29 44.02
N ASP A 36 48.06 9.94 45.13
CA ASP A 36 46.90 9.05 45.13
C ASP A 36 45.73 9.68 44.37
N LEU A 37 45.43 10.97 44.58
CA LEU A 37 44.41 11.67 43.79
C LEU A 37 44.70 11.60 42.29
N ASN A 38 45.92 11.93 41.86
CA ASN A 38 46.29 11.88 40.44
C ASN A 38 46.13 10.47 39.86
N LYS A 39 46.50 9.44 40.64
CA LYS A 39 46.32 8.04 40.24
C LYS A 39 44.85 7.65 40.15
N GLN A 40 43.99 8.15 41.04
CA GLN A 40 42.55 7.91 40.96
C GLN A 40 41.91 8.63 39.77
N ILE A 41 42.34 9.86 39.45
CA ILE A 41 41.88 10.59 38.26
C ILE A 41 42.26 9.83 36.98
N GLU A 42 43.48 9.28 36.88
CA GLU A 42 43.87 8.45 35.73
C GLU A 42 43.03 7.17 35.62
N ARG A 43 42.70 6.54 36.74
CA ARG A 43 41.79 5.38 36.74
C ARG A 43 40.37 5.76 36.33
N LEU A 44 39.91 6.95 36.72
CA LEU A 44 38.61 7.49 36.34
C LEU A 44 38.55 7.77 34.82
N ASP A 45 39.63 8.30 34.25
CA ASP A 45 39.78 8.54 32.81
C ASP A 45 39.68 7.23 32.00
N LEU A 46 40.39 6.19 32.44
CA LEU A 46 40.29 4.85 31.85
C LEU A 46 38.89 4.23 32.01
N ALA A 47 38.25 4.43 33.16
CA ALA A 47 36.88 3.96 33.39
C ALA A 47 35.87 4.69 32.50
N ARG A 48 36.05 6.00 32.29
CA ARG A 48 35.26 6.80 31.35
C ARG A 48 35.40 6.25 29.94
N ASP A 49 36.63 6.07 29.45
CA ASP A 49 36.85 5.59 28.08
C ASP A 49 36.21 4.22 27.83
N ARG A 50 36.30 3.32 28.82
CA ARG A 50 35.64 2.01 28.73
C ARG A 50 34.12 2.10 28.68
N LEU A 51 33.53 3.00 29.45
CA LEU A 51 32.07 3.21 29.48
C LEU A 51 31.58 3.99 28.24
N GLN A 52 32.44 4.82 27.65
CA GLN A 52 32.13 5.60 26.46
C GLN A 52 31.94 4.71 25.22
N ILE A 53 32.72 3.63 25.09
CA ILE A 53 32.59 2.69 23.95
C ILE A 53 31.17 2.13 23.78
N PRO A 54 30.54 1.50 24.80
CA PRO A 54 29.18 1.00 24.66
C PRO A 54 28.14 2.12 24.57
N VAL A 55 28.40 3.31 25.16
CA VAL A 55 27.53 4.49 25.02
C VAL A 55 27.53 5.01 23.58
N ASP A 56 28.69 5.10 22.94
CA ASP A 56 28.82 5.51 21.54
C ASP A 56 28.16 4.49 20.61
N ALA A 57 28.30 3.19 20.91
CA ALA A 57 27.61 2.12 20.19
C ALA A 57 26.07 2.24 20.33
N ALA A 58 25.58 2.53 21.54
CA ALA A 58 24.15 2.74 21.80
C ALA A 58 23.62 3.99 21.08
N ASN A 59 24.35 5.10 21.13
CA ASN A 59 24.01 6.33 20.39
C ASN A 59 23.98 6.08 18.88
N GLY A 60 24.95 5.33 18.34
CA GLY A 60 24.99 4.93 16.93
C GLY A 60 23.80 4.05 16.51
N GLN A 61 23.18 3.33 17.46
CA GLN A 61 21.97 2.53 17.25
C GLN A 61 20.68 3.31 17.51
N GLY A 62 20.76 4.56 17.97
CA GLY A 62 19.62 5.39 18.34
C GLY A 62 18.96 5.02 19.67
N ASP A 63 19.66 4.31 20.56
CA ASP A 63 19.19 4.00 21.91
C ASP A 63 19.39 5.23 22.84
N GLU A 64 18.52 5.39 23.84
CA GLU A 64 18.63 6.42 24.86
C GLU A 64 19.46 5.90 26.05
N ILE A 65 20.43 6.70 26.48
CA ILE A 65 21.34 6.36 27.59
C ILE A 65 20.61 6.52 28.93
N PHE A 66 20.86 5.62 29.88
CA PHE A 66 20.29 5.76 31.21
C PHE A 66 20.80 7.03 31.91
N ARG A 67 19.91 7.68 32.68
CA ARG A 67 20.22 8.96 33.32
C ARG A 67 21.41 8.87 34.28
N ASP A 68 21.49 7.80 35.07
CA ASP A 68 22.57 7.56 36.03
C ASP A 68 23.94 7.38 35.34
N VAL A 69 23.97 6.72 34.18
CA VAL A 69 25.17 6.60 33.32
C VAL A 69 25.59 7.98 32.79
N GLN A 70 24.64 8.80 32.35
CA GLN A 70 24.91 10.14 31.84
C GLN A 70 25.41 11.11 32.92
N GLU A 71 24.82 11.04 34.12
CA GLU A 71 25.28 11.78 35.30
C GLU A 71 26.70 11.35 35.70
N TRP A 72 27.01 10.06 35.61
CA TRP A 72 28.34 9.53 35.91
C TRP A 72 29.40 10.04 34.92
N LEU A 73 29.12 10.02 33.62
CA LEU A 73 30.03 10.55 32.60
C LEU A 73 30.29 12.04 32.80
N THR A 74 29.23 12.80 33.10
CA THR A 74 29.34 14.25 33.39
C THR A 74 30.21 14.51 34.62
N TYR A 75 30.07 13.70 35.68
CA TYR A 75 30.94 13.76 36.85
C TYR A 75 32.40 13.47 36.48
N ALA A 76 32.65 12.40 35.73
CA ALA A 76 34.00 11.99 35.35
C ALA A 76 34.71 13.07 34.53
N GLU A 77 34.05 13.62 33.50
CA GLU A 77 34.57 14.75 32.72
C GLU A 77 34.85 15.99 33.57
N GLY A 78 33.94 16.30 34.51
CA GLY A 78 34.09 17.43 35.42
C GLY A 78 35.33 17.31 36.32
N ILE A 79 35.62 16.11 36.82
CA ILE A 79 36.81 15.85 37.64
C ILE A 79 38.09 15.86 36.78
N ILE A 80 38.06 15.24 35.61
CA ILE A 80 39.22 15.15 34.71
C ILE A 80 39.65 16.54 34.22
N ARG A 81 38.70 17.43 33.87
CA ARG A 81 38.99 18.83 33.50
C ARG A 81 39.62 19.64 34.63
N ARG A 82 39.21 19.39 35.88
CA ARG A 82 39.75 20.10 37.06
C ARG A 82 41.15 19.64 37.45
N ARG A 83 41.72 18.61 36.81
CA ARG A 83 43.08 18.11 37.09
C ARG A 83 44.12 19.22 36.97
N ASP A 84 44.05 20.02 35.91
CA ASP A 84 45.03 21.08 35.65
C ASP A 84 44.90 22.24 36.63
N ASP A 85 43.67 22.61 37.00
CA ASP A 85 43.40 23.62 38.03
C ASP A 85 43.96 23.18 39.38
N PHE A 86 43.79 21.91 39.74
CA PHE A 86 44.29 21.36 41.00
C PHE A 86 45.82 21.36 41.05
N ASN A 87 46.47 20.98 39.94
CA ASN A 87 47.92 21.00 39.79
C ASN A 87 48.49 22.44 39.85
N GLU A 88 47.77 23.41 39.28
CA GLU A 88 48.16 24.82 39.34
C GLU A 88 47.98 25.41 40.75
N HIS A 89 46.90 25.03 41.44
CA HIS A 89 46.69 25.36 42.85
C HIS A 89 47.79 24.76 43.75
N GLU A 90 48.23 23.53 43.46
CA GLU A 90 49.36 22.90 44.13
C GLU A 90 50.66 23.70 43.94
N ARG A 91 50.97 24.07 42.68
CA ARG A 91 52.12 24.90 42.34
C ARG A 91 52.10 26.24 43.05
N LYS A 92 50.96 26.93 43.08
CA LYS A 92 50.81 28.22 43.77
C LYS A 92 50.95 28.09 45.29
N ALA A 93 50.35 27.06 45.88
CA ALA A 93 50.45 26.79 47.32
C ALA A 93 51.90 26.47 47.76
N SER A 94 52.70 25.87 46.88
CA SER A 94 54.11 25.58 47.14
C SER A 94 55.01 26.83 47.25
N LYS A 95 54.54 27.99 46.77
CA LYS A 95 55.28 29.27 46.73
C LYS A 95 54.78 30.32 47.76
N SER A 96 53.83 29.97 48.63
CA SER A 96 53.15 30.93 49.53
C SER A 96 53.72 31.00 50.94
N CYS A 97 53.70 32.20 51.57
CA CYS A 97 54.08 32.42 52.97
C CYS A 97 53.19 31.69 54.01
N PHE A 98 52.04 31.14 53.60
CA PHE A 98 51.14 30.31 54.46
C PHE A 98 51.21 28.81 54.15
N TYR A 99 52.35 28.36 53.63
CA TYR A 99 52.62 27.02 53.10
C TYR A 99 52.00 25.84 53.88
N LEU A 100 52.11 25.82 55.21
CA LEU A 100 51.58 24.73 56.03
C LEU A 100 50.04 24.69 56.02
N LYS A 101 49.37 25.84 56.15
CA LYS A 101 47.90 25.92 56.14
C LYS A 101 47.34 25.52 54.77
N SER A 102 47.97 25.98 53.69
CA SER A 102 47.58 25.63 52.32
C SER A 102 47.81 24.14 52.00
N ARG A 103 48.92 23.56 52.46
CA ARG A 103 49.19 22.11 52.32
C ARG A 103 48.17 21.25 53.04
N TYR A 104 47.83 21.61 54.27
CA TYR A 104 46.80 20.89 55.03
C TYR A 104 45.46 20.86 54.26
N GLN A 105 44.99 22.02 53.78
CA GLN A 105 43.73 22.13 53.05
C GLN A 105 43.73 21.32 51.75
N LEU A 106 44.79 21.46 50.93
CA LEU A 106 44.94 20.73 49.68
C LEU A 106 45.02 19.21 49.89
N SER A 107 45.79 18.75 50.87
CA SER A 107 45.91 17.31 51.19
C SER A 107 44.61 16.72 51.70
N LYS A 108 43.84 17.45 52.50
CA LYS A 108 42.51 17.03 52.94
C LYS A 108 41.54 16.95 51.77
N GLN A 109 41.52 17.97 50.90
CA GLN A 109 40.70 17.96 49.69
C GLN A 109 41.07 16.81 48.75
N ALA A 110 42.37 16.59 48.52
CA ALA A 110 42.85 15.54 47.65
C ALA A 110 42.47 14.14 48.15
N LYS A 111 42.62 13.90 49.46
CA LYS A 111 42.21 12.63 50.05
C LYS A 111 40.71 12.38 49.93
N ASN A 112 39.89 13.37 50.27
CA ASN A 112 38.43 13.23 50.19
C ASN A 112 37.97 13.00 48.75
N LEU A 113 38.57 13.71 47.78
CA LEU A 113 38.24 13.56 46.37
C LEU A 113 38.71 12.21 45.81
N ALA A 114 39.88 11.71 46.23
CA ALA A 114 40.36 10.39 45.86
C ALA A 114 39.44 9.25 46.35
N GLU A 115 38.93 9.37 47.59
CA GLU A 115 37.95 8.42 48.15
C GLU A 115 36.61 8.48 47.39
N ASP A 116 36.12 9.67 47.04
CA ASP A 116 34.90 9.86 46.24
C ASP A 116 35.04 9.28 44.81
N ILE A 117 36.18 9.54 44.15
CA ILE A 117 36.48 8.97 42.82
C ILE A 117 36.51 7.44 42.89
N ALA A 118 37.11 6.85 43.91
CA ALA A 118 37.16 5.40 44.06
C ALA A 118 35.77 4.77 44.18
N LEU A 119 34.85 5.42 44.91
CA LEU A 119 33.44 5.00 45.01
C LEU A 119 32.74 5.12 43.66
N LYS A 120 32.97 6.21 42.92
CA LYS A 120 32.40 6.40 41.59
C LYS A 120 32.90 5.38 40.58
N ILE A 121 34.18 5.00 40.63
CA ILE A 121 34.72 3.92 39.79
C ILE A 121 34.01 2.59 40.10
N GLN A 122 33.75 2.27 41.37
CA GLN A 122 32.97 1.08 41.73
C GLN A 122 31.52 1.14 41.22
N GLN A 123 30.89 2.32 41.28
CA GLN A 123 29.54 2.51 40.74
C GLN A 123 29.48 2.15 39.24
N ALA A 124 30.48 2.57 38.45
CA ALA A 124 30.53 2.29 37.01
C ALA A 124 30.69 0.80 36.67
N GLN A 125 31.28 0.02 37.57
CA GLN A 125 31.44 -1.44 37.40
C GLN A 125 30.13 -2.20 37.62
N ASN A 126 29.12 -1.57 38.24
CA ASN A 126 27.87 -2.18 38.63
C ASN A 126 26.68 -1.76 37.75
N PHE A 127 26.90 -1.15 36.59
CA PHE A 127 25.82 -0.86 35.65
C PHE A 127 25.38 -2.16 34.94
N ASP A 128 24.11 -2.53 35.09
CA ASP A 128 23.51 -3.71 34.40
C ASP A 128 23.30 -3.46 32.89
N GLY A 129 23.47 -2.22 32.42
CA GLY A 129 23.41 -1.80 31.03
C GLY A 129 23.63 -0.29 30.90
N VAL A 130 23.94 0.19 29.69
CA VAL A 130 24.21 1.63 29.46
C VAL A 130 23.06 2.38 28.82
N SER A 131 22.14 1.67 28.17
CA SER A 131 21.09 2.26 27.37
C SER A 131 19.82 1.41 27.37
N HIS A 132 18.75 2.03 26.91
CA HIS A 132 17.50 1.38 26.53
C HIS A 132 17.04 1.92 25.18
N ARG A 133 16.36 1.09 24.39
CA ARG A 133 15.79 1.55 23.14
C ARG A 133 14.57 2.42 23.45
N PRO A 134 14.53 3.68 22.98
CA PRO A 134 13.35 4.51 23.16
C PRO A 134 12.16 3.85 22.49
N ARG A 135 10.98 4.02 23.10
CA ARG A 135 9.74 3.70 22.39
C ARG A 135 9.71 4.58 21.15
N LEU A 136 9.62 3.95 19.98
CA LEU A 136 9.42 4.71 18.76
C LEU A 136 8.15 5.53 18.97
N PRO A 137 8.17 6.87 18.83
CA PRO A 137 6.93 7.60 18.74
C PRO A 137 6.06 6.96 17.66
N PRO A 138 4.71 7.11 17.73
CA PRO A 138 3.87 6.76 16.61
C PRO A 138 4.57 7.36 15.38
N PRO A 139 4.78 6.58 14.30
CA PRO A 139 5.40 7.17 13.14
C PRO A 139 4.61 8.44 12.85
N PRO A 140 5.23 9.55 12.43
CA PRO A 140 4.47 10.42 11.58
C PRO A 140 3.98 9.46 10.49
N PHE A 141 2.68 9.13 10.46
CA PHE A 141 2.10 8.15 9.53
C PHE A 141 2.22 8.63 8.07
N ILE A 142 3.05 9.65 7.87
CA ILE A 142 3.26 10.52 6.76
C ILE A 142 4.70 11.04 6.81
N SER A 143 5.56 10.55 5.91
CA SER A 143 6.68 11.32 5.39
C SER A 143 6.31 11.69 3.96
N SER A 144 5.44 12.71 3.80
CA SER A 144 5.25 13.52 2.56
C SER A 144 3.99 14.42 2.50
N ALA A 145 3.07 14.40 3.46
CA ALA A 145 1.79 15.12 3.36
C ALA A 145 1.17 15.40 4.73
N SER A 146 1.35 16.60 5.29
CA SER A 146 0.77 16.96 6.60
C SER A 146 -0.74 16.66 6.67
N PHE A 147 -1.33 16.64 7.86
CA PHE A 147 -2.79 16.55 8.07
C PHE A 147 -3.61 17.55 7.21
N LYS A 148 -2.99 18.60 6.64
CA LYS A 148 -3.60 19.53 5.67
C LYS A 148 -3.77 18.97 4.25
N ASP A 149 -3.05 17.90 3.92
CA ASP A 149 -3.02 17.35 2.56
C ASP A 149 -3.98 16.18 2.38
N TYR A 150 -4.43 15.55 3.47
CA TYR A 150 -5.62 14.71 3.44
C TYR A 150 -6.84 15.62 3.34
N GLU A 151 -7.30 15.85 2.11
CA GLU A 151 -8.66 16.34 1.93
C GLU A 151 -9.60 15.32 2.55
N ALA A 152 -10.47 15.81 3.44
CA ALA A 152 -11.60 15.06 3.95
C ALA A 152 -12.59 14.86 2.79
N PHE A 153 -12.23 13.99 1.85
CA PHE A 153 -13.19 13.44 0.89
C PHE A 153 -14.33 12.86 1.71
N GLN A 154 -15.54 13.37 1.52
CA GLN A 154 -16.69 12.99 2.34
C GLN A 154 -16.93 11.48 2.29
N SER A 155 -16.67 10.84 1.14
CA SER A 155 -16.73 9.39 0.97
C SER A 155 -15.78 8.64 1.91
N ARG A 156 -14.57 9.20 2.13
CA ARG A 156 -13.52 8.61 2.96
C ARG A 156 -13.72 8.92 4.42
N GLU A 157 -14.19 10.13 4.73
CA GLU A 157 -14.60 10.51 6.09
C GLU A 157 -15.74 9.63 6.61
N SER A 158 -16.75 9.34 5.76
CA SER A 158 -17.83 8.42 6.14
C SER A 158 -17.32 7.03 6.49
N THR A 159 -16.46 6.45 5.64
CA THR A 159 -15.88 5.12 5.89
C THR A 159 -14.98 5.12 7.12
N PHE A 160 -14.17 6.17 7.30
CA PHE A 160 -13.34 6.37 8.49
C PHE A 160 -14.17 6.37 9.77
N ASN A 161 -15.26 7.16 9.80
CA ASN A 161 -16.13 7.27 10.97
C ASN A 161 -16.79 5.93 11.31
N GLN A 162 -17.23 5.18 10.30
CA GLN A 162 -17.79 3.84 10.50
C GLN A 162 -16.75 2.84 11.03
N ILE A 163 -15.49 2.91 10.57
CA ILE A 163 -14.40 2.10 11.13
C ILE A 163 -14.16 2.48 12.60
N MET A 164 -14.11 3.77 12.91
CA MET A 164 -13.93 4.25 14.29
C MET A 164 -15.08 3.80 15.21
N GLU A 165 -16.32 3.79 14.72
CA GLU A 165 -17.46 3.24 15.44
C GLU A 165 -17.32 1.74 15.70
N ALA A 166 -16.96 0.95 14.68
CA ALA A 166 -16.71 -0.48 14.84
C ALA A 166 -15.55 -0.76 15.82
N LEU A 167 -14.51 0.08 15.81
CA LEU A 167 -13.40 -0.01 16.77
C LEU A 167 -13.83 0.35 18.20
N ARG A 168 -14.89 1.15 18.40
CA ARG A 168 -15.47 1.41 19.73
C ARG A 168 -16.39 0.31 20.22
N ASN A 169 -16.98 -0.47 19.31
CA ASN A 169 -17.91 -1.54 19.67
C ASN A 169 -17.19 -2.72 20.38
N GLU A 170 -17.51 -2.95 21.65
CA GLU A 170 -16.87 -4.00 22.46
C GLU A 170 -17.23 -5.45 22.07
N ASP A 171 -18.10 -5.70 21.10
CA ASP A 171 -18.37 -7.04 20.57
C ASP A 171 -17.59 -7.33 19.27
N MET A 172 -17.03 -6.28 18.65
CA MET A 172 -16.24 -6.40 17.43
C MET A 172 -14.75 -6.53 17.76
N ARG A 173 -14.11 -7.58 17.24
CA ARG A 173 -12.67 -7.88 17.41
C ARG A 173 -11.92 -7.91 16.09
N MET A 174 -12.54 -8.37 15.01
CA MET A 174 -11.91 -8.40 13.69
C MET A 174 -12.71 -7.60 12.66
N ILE A 175 -12.08 -6.56 12.13
CA ILE A 175 -12.68 -5.63 11.18
C ILE A 175 -11.88 -5.67 9.88
N GLY A 176 -12.56 -5.62 8.75
CA GLY A 176 -11.96 -5.69 7.42
C GLY A 176 -12.24 -4.44 6.59
N VAL A 177 -11.25 -3.99 5.82
CA VAL A 177 -11.41 -2.98 4.77
C VAL A 177 -10.98 -3.58 3.45
N TRP A 178 -11.87 -3.64 2.47
CA TRP A 178 -11.57 -4.21 1.15
C TRP A 178 -11.92 -3.25 0.01
N GLY A 179 -11.42 -3.55 -1.18
CA GLY A 179 -11.63 -2.75 -2.37
C GLY A 179 -10.44 -2.84 -3.33
N MET A 180 -10.55 -2.15 -4.45
CA MET A 180 -9.58 -2.24 -5.55
C MET A 180 -8.15 -1.84 -5.16
N GLY A 181 -7.15 -2.42 -5.84
CA GLY A 181 -5.76 -1.95 -5.76
C GLY A 181 -5.68 -0.47 -6.12
N GLY A 182 -4.94 0.32 -5.33
CA GLY A 182 -4.84 1.77 -5.56
C GLY A 182 -5.98 2.63 -5.03
N ALA A 183 -7.04 2.03 -4.44
CA ALA A 183 -8.17 2.79 -3.88
C ALA A 183 -7.84 3.59 -2.60
N GLY A 184 -6.67 3.40 -1.97
CA GLY A 184 -6.28 4.15 -0.77
C GLY A 184 -6.62 3.50 0.57
N LYS A 185 -6.83 2.18 0.62
CA LYS A 185 -7.10 1.41 1.85
C LYS A 185 -6.01 1.60 2.91
N THR A 186 -4.75 1.42 2.51
CA THR A 186 -3.58 1.63 3.38
C THR A 186 -3.54 3.05 3.94
N THR A 187 -3.87 4.06 3.14
CA THR A 187 -3.95 5.45 3.59
C THR A 187 -5.04 5.64 4.66
N LEU A 188 -6.23 5.08 4.42
CA LEU A 188 -7.35 5.14 5.36
C LEU A 188 -7.00 4.48 6.71
N VAL A 189 -6.44 3.27 6.72
CA VAL A 189 -6.11 2.58 7.98
C VAL A 189 -4.94 3.22 8.71
N LYS A 190 -3.99 3.84 8.00
CA LYS A 190 -2.92 4.65 8.63
C LYS A 190 -3.50 5.86 9.36
N GLN A 191 -4.56 6.47 8.85
CA GLN A 191 -5.24 7.57 9.53
C GLN A 191 -6.01 7.10 10.76
N VAL A 192 -6.68 5.96 10.66
CA VAL A 192 -7.33 5.33 11.82
C VAL A 192 -6.28 5.08 12.90
N ALA A 193 -5.13 4.50 12.54
CA ALA A 193 -4.02 4.27 13.45
C ALA A 193 -3.51 5.58 14.10
N GLN A 194 -3.34 6.63 13.30
CA GLN A 194 -2.88 7.93 13.77
C GLN A 194 -3.87 8.58 14.73
N GLN A 195 -5.16 8.63 14.37
CA GLN A 195 -6.20 9.23 15.19
C GLN A 195 -6.31 8.54 16.55
N VAL A 196 -6.27 7.21 16.56
CA VAL A 196 -6.30 6.41 17.79
C VAL A 196 -5.06 6.66 18.63
N ALA A 197 -3.87 6.69 18.02
CA ALA A 197 -2.61 6.87 18.74
C ALA A 197 -2.46 8.27 19.36
N GLN A 198 -3.12 9.29 18.80
CA GLN A 198 -3.06 10.69 19.25
C GLN A 198 -4.14 11.07 20.28
N GLN A 199 -5.04 10.16 20.64
CA GLN A 199 -6.05 10.43 21.67
C GLN A 199 -5.39 10.69 23.04
N GLU A 200 -5.93 11.68 23.76
CA GLU A 200 -5.49 12.00 25.11
C GLU A 200 -5.73 10.82 26.06
N LYS A 201 -4.90 10.72 27.10
CA LYS A 201 -4.89 9.57 28.02
C LYS A 201 -6.26 9.26 28.66
N GLU A 202 -7.09 10.27 28.89
CA GLU A 202 -8.40 10.12 29.54
C GLU A 202 -9.48 9.56 28.59
N ASN A 203 -9.28 9.62 27.26
CA ASN A 203 -10.23 9.15 26.23
C ASN A 203 -9.58 8.17 25.24
N LYS A 204 -8.50 7.50 25.65
CA LYS A 204 -7.72 6.64 24.76
C LYS A 204 -8.47 5.34 24.47
N LEU A 205 -8.73 5.07 23.19
CA LEU A 205 -9.43 3.85 22.77
C LEU A 205 -8.54 2.60 22.87
N PHE A 206 -7.23 2.76 22.64
CA PHE A 206 -6.24 1.70 22.70
C PHE A 206 -4.94 2.20 23.34
N ASP A 207 -4.35 1.41 24.23
CA ASP A 207 -3.06 1.71 24.86
C ASP A 207 -1.92 1.70 23.84
N GLU A 208 -2.01 0.85 22.83
CA GLU A 208 -0.98 0.69 21.82
C GLU A 208 -1.57 0.39 20.44
N VAL A 209 -0.89 0.83 19.38
CA VAL A 209 -1.28 0.56 17.99
C VAL A 209 -0.07 0.07 17.21
N VAL A 210 -0.18 -1.14 16.68
CA VAL A 210 0.89 -1.77 15.89
C VAL A 210 0.39 -2.08 14.49
N MET A 211 1.27 -1.89 13.49
CA MET A 211 0.93 -2.12 12.08
C MET A 211 2.02 -2.95 11.40
N ALA A 212 1.62 -4.01 10.72
CA ALA A 212 2.45 -4.74 9.77
C ALA A 212 1.89 -4.52 8.35
N SER A 213 2.64 -3.81 7.51
CA SER A 213 2.27 -3.51 6.12
C SER A 213 3.11 -4.31 5.12
N ASN A 214 2.74 -4.26 3.85
CA ASN A 214 3.40 -4.97 2.75
C ASN A 214 3.45 -6.48 2.99
N ILE A 215 2.33 -7.07 3.40
CA ILE A 215 2.22 -8.52 3.53
C ILE A 215 2.16 -9.11 2.12
N THR A 216 3.13 -9.95 1.77
CA THR A 216 3.24 -10.54 0.43
C THR A 216 2.26 -11.69 0.23
N GLN A 217 2.04 -12.07 -1.03
CA GLN A 217 1.19 -13.22 -1.40
C GLN A 217 1.60 -14.53 -0.72
N THR A 218 2.91 -14.71 -0.50
CA THR A 218 3.48 -15.73 0.37
C THR A 218 3.99 -15.03 1.65
N PRO A 219 3.18 -14.99 2.72
CA PRO A 219 3.51 -14.20 3.90
C PRO A 219 4.77 -14.71 4.60
N ASN A 220 5.72 -13.81 4.84
CA ASN A 220 6.86 -14.11 5.69
C ASN A 220 6.49 -13.81 7.15
N ILE A 221 6.13 -14.85 7.91
CA ILE A 221 5.71 -14.73 9.32
C ILE A 221 6.77 -14.05 10.18
N ALA A 222 8.05 -14.35 9.96
CA ALA A 222 9.17 -13.76 10.68
C ALA A 222 9.32 -12.25 10.44
N GLU A 223 8.98 -11.78 9.23
CA GLU A 223 8.98 -10.36 8.88
C GLU A 223 7.78 -9.63 9.53
N ILE A 224 6.60 -10.25 9.50
CA ILE A 224 5.39 -9.71 10.16
C ILE A 224 5.65 -9.55 11.66
N GLN A 225 6.16 -10.62 12.31
CA GLN A 225 6.56 -10.59 13.72
C GLN A 225 7.58 -9.48 13.99
N GLY A 226 8.60 -9.33 13.13
CA GLY A 226 9.61 -8.29 13.24
C GLY A 226 9.02 -6.87 13.20
N LYS A 227 8.10 -6.61 12.25
CA LYS A 227 7.41 -5.31 12.13
C LYS A 227 6.62 -4.99 13.39
N ILE A 228 5.85 -5.94 13.93
CA ILE A 228 5.06 -5.74 15.16
C ILE A 228 5.99 -5.56 16.37
N ALA A 229 6.97 -6.45 16.54
CA ALA A 229 7.89 -6.43 17.68
C ALA A 229 8.71 -5.14 17.76
N SER A 230 9.15 -4.62 16.60
CA SER A 230 9.91 -3.37 16.53
C SER A 230 9.15 -2.18 17.15
N ARG A 231 7.83 -2.14 16.97
CA ARG A 231 6.95 -1.11 17.55
C ARG A 231 6.80 -1.26 19.06
N LEU A 232 6.77 -2.50 19.54
CA LEU A 232 6.62 -2.81 20.96
C LEU A 232 7.94 -2.74 21.74
N GLY A 233 9.05 -2.37 21.07
CA GLY A 233 10.40 -2.40 21.65
C GLY A 233 10.89 -3.82 21.97
N LEU A 234 10.30 -4.85 21.34
CA LEU A 234 10.61 -6.25 21.60
C LEU A 234 11.73 -6.74 20.67
N LYS A 235 12.72 -7.42 21.26
CA LYS A 235 13.78 -8.14 20.52
C LYS A 235 13.51 -9.64 20.59
N PHE A 236 13.81 -10.33 19.49
CA PHE A 236 13.78 -11.78 19.42
C PHE A 236 15.21 -12.31 19.42
N ASP A 237 15.45 -13.32 20.25
CA ASP A 237 16.69 -14.09 20.21
C ASP A 237 16.60 -15.18 19.12
N ALA A 238 17.75 -15.63 18.59
CA ALA A 238 17.80 -16.50 17.40
C ALA A 238 17.10 -17.86 17.57
N GLU A 239 17.01 -18.36 18.80
CA GLU A 239 16.50 -19.69 19.15
C GLU A 239 15.13 -19.64 19.86
N GLU A 240 14.47 -18.48 19.87
CA GLU A 240 13.29 -18.26 20.72
C GLU A 240 11.96 -18.45 19.98
N ASP A 241 10.92 -18.91 20.70
CA ASP A 241 9.54 -18.88 20.23
C ASP A 241 9.04 -17.43 20.08
N ARG A 242 9.24 -16.89 18.87
CA ARG A 242 8.87 -15.52 18.50
C ARG A 242 7.36 -15.29 18.64
N ALA A 243 6.54 -16.29 18.31
CA ALA A 243 5.09 -16.18 18.37
C ALA A 243 4.62 -16.09 19.83
N GLY A 244 5.10 -17.00 20.69
CA GLY A 244 4.81 -17.00 22.12
C GLY A 244 5.24 -15.70 22.80
N ARG A 245 6.47 -15.25 22.55
CA ARG A 245 6.99 -14.00 23.15
C ARG A 245 6.24 -12.76 22.67
N LEU A 246 5.86 -12.71 21.39
CA LEU A 246 5.05 -11.61 20.87
C LEU A 246 3.66 -11.59 21.51
N ARG A 247 3.02 -12.76 21.64
CA ARG A 247 1.70 -12.90 22.26
C ARG A 247 1.69 -12.42 23.70
N GLU A 248 2.67 -12.83 24.49
CA GLU A 248 2.80 -12.39 25.88
C GLU A 248 3.08 -10.89 25.98
N ARG A 249 3.85 -10.31 25.05
CA ARG A 249 4.06 -8.86 25.00
C ARG A 249 2.77 -8.12 24.67
N LEU A 250 1.98 -8.59 23.70
CA LEU A 250 0.71 -7.97 23.29
C LEU A 250 -0.33 -8.01 24.43
N LYS A 251 -0.41 -9.12 25.16
CA LYS A 251 -1.33 -9.29 26.31
C LYS A 251 -1.06 -8.38 27.51
N ARG A 252 0.10 -7.72 27.57
CA ARG A 252 0.43 -6.76 28.63
C ARG A 252 -0.28 -5.42 28.45
N GLU A 253 -0.72 -5.11 27.23
CA GLU A 253 -1.55 -3.93 26.96
C GLU A 253 -3.01 -4.29 27.27
N GLU A 254 -3.75 -3.41 27.96
CA GLU A 254 -5.15 -3.70 28.29
C GLU A 254 -6.02 -3.66 27.03
N LYS A 255 -5.74 -2.69 26.14
CA LYS A 255 -6.39 -2.52 24.83
C LYS A 255 -5.33 -2.28 23.76
N ILE A 256 -5.30 -3.11 22.73
CA ILE A 256 -4.34 -2.98 21.62
C ILE A 256 -5.01 -3.14 20.26
N LEU A 257 -4.62 -2.30 19.31
CA LEU A 257 -5.02 -2.41 17.91
C LEU A 257 -3.86 -2.96 17.08
N VAL A 258 -4.07 -4.11 16.45
CA VAL A 258 -3.15 -4.73 15.49
C VAL A 258 -3.69 -4.54 14.08
N ILE A 259 -2.91 -3.88 13.21
CA ILE A 259 -3.26 -3.65 11.81
C ILE A 259 -2.42 -4.55 10.92
N LEU A 260 -3.06 -5.40 10.12
CA LEU A 260 -2.40 -6.20 9.09
C LEU A 260 -2.85 -5.69 7.71
N ASP A 261 -1.93 -5.08 6.99
CA ASP A 261 -2.22 -4.35 5.76
C ASP A 261 -1.75 -5.07 4.50
N ASP A 262 -2.64 -5.11 3.50
CA ASP A 262 -2.55 -5.75 2.19
C ASP A 262 -2.41 -7.28 2.28
N ILE A 263 -3.33 -7.97 2.96
CA ILE A 263 -3.35 -9.43 3.06
C ILE A 263 -3.92 -10.07 1.79
N TRP A 264 -3.36 -11.22 1.39
CA TRP A 264 -3.68 -11.94 0.14
C TRP A 264 -4.29 -13.32 0.36
N GLY A 265 -4.50 -13.72 1.61
CA GLY A 265 -5.01 -15.03 1.96
C GLY A 265 -5.10 -15.21 3.47
N LYS A 266 -5.55 -16.38 3.88
CA LYS A 266 -5.65 -16.74 5.31
C LYS A 266 -4.31 -16.57 6.02
N LEU A 267 -4.33 -15.87 7.14
CA LEU A 267 -3.22 -15.77 8.09
C LEU A 267 -3.58 -16.48 9.38
N ASP A 268 -2.66 -17.30 9.90
CA ASP A 268 -2.81 -17.87 11.24
C ASP A 268 -2.28 -16.87 12.28
N LEU A 269 -3.20 -16.20 12.97
CA LEU A 269 -2.86 -15.24 14.02
C LEU A 269 -2.07 -15.89 15.17
N ARG A 270 -2.27 -17.18 15.44
CA ARG A 270 -1.53 -17.90 16.49
C ARG A 270 -0.08 -18.12 16.09
N GLU A 271 0.18 -18.48 14.83
CA GLU A 271 1.55 -18.62 14.31
C GLU A 271 2.28 -17.27 14.28
N ILE A 272 1.57 -16.18 14.01
CA ILE A 272 2.15 -14.83 14.10
C ILE A 272 2.42 -14.47 15.56
N GLY A 273 1.57 -14.89 16.49
CA GLY A 273 1.63 -14.52 17.92
C GLY A 273 0.66 -13.40 18.29
N ILE A 274 -0.38 -13.17 17.49
CA ILE A 274 -1.43 -12.17 17.77
C ILE A 274 -2.55 -12.86 18.57
N PRO A 275 -2.84 -12.43 19.82
CA PRO A 275 -3.95 -12.98 20.59
C PRO A 275 -5.29 -12.54 19.99
N TYR A 276 -6.30 -13.41 20.07
CA TYR A 276 -7.63 -13.14 19.50
C TYR A 276 -8.75 -13.80 20.32
N GLY A 277 -9.91 -13.14 20.39
CA GLY A 277 -11.09 -13.61 21.10
C GLY A 277 -10.88 -13.67 22.61
N ASP A 278 -11.22 -14.80 23.23
CA ASP A 278 -11.08 -15.01 24.68
C ASP A 278 -9.63 -14.98 25.17
N ASP A 279 -8.67 -15.16 24.26
CA ASP A 279 -7.26 -15.09 24.60
C ASP A 279 -6.83 -13.67 25.02
N HIS A 280 -7.50 -12.64 24.49
CA HIS A 280 -7.31 -11.25 24.90
C HIS A 280 -8.49 -10.39 24.44
N LYS A 281 -9.42 -10.11 25.36
CA LYS A 281 -10.65 -9.35 25.05
C LYS A 281 -10.40 -7.90 24.62
N GLY A 282 -9.23 -7.32 24.91
CA GLY A 282 -8.85 -5.97 24.51
C GLY A 282 -8.04 -5.88 23.21
N CYS A 283 -7.68 -7.02 22.60
CA CYS A 283 -6.99 -7.03 21.31
C CYS A 283 -8.00 -6.96 20.15
N LYS A 284 -7.86 -5.93 19.31
CA LYS A 284 -8.61 -5.81 18.05
C LYS A 284 -7.67 -5.90 16.86
N VAL A 285 -8.17 -6.50 15.78
CA VAL A 285 -7.45 -6.70 14.53
C VAL A 285 -8.18 -5.97 13.41
N LEU A 286 -7.47 -5.07 12.73
CA LEU A 286 -7.94 -4.38 11.54
C LEU A 286 -7.16 -4.89 10.33
N LEU A 287 -7.88 -5.39 9.33
CA LEU A 287 -7.32 -6.02 8.14
C LEU A 287 -7.59 -5.17 6.91
N THR A 288 -6.66 -5.11 5.97
CA THR A 288 -6.96 -4.62 4.61
C THR A 288 -6.67 -5.70 3.57
N SER A 289 -7.53 -5.82 2.57
CA SER A 289 -7.37 -6.78 1.47
C SER A 289 -7.90 -6.20 0.16
N ARG A 290 -7.49 -6.77 -0.97
CA ARG A 290 -8.09 -6.48 -2.29
C ARG A 290 -9.23 -7.45 -2.61
N ASP A 291 -9.21 -8.61 -1.97
CA ASP A 291 -10.17 -9.68 -2.12
C ASP A 291 -11.08 -9.73 -0.88
N HIS A 292 -12.38 -9.54 -1.11
CA HIS A 292 -13.42 -9.62 -0.09
C HIS A 292 -13.51 -11.02 0.53
N GLN A 293 -13.27 -12.11 -0.22
CA GLN A 293 -13.32 -13.47 0.31
C GLN A 293 -12.21 -13.74 1.34
N VAL A 294 -11.03 -13.11 1.17
CA VAL A 294 -9.95 -13.20 2.15
C VAL A 294 -10.39 -12.66 3.51
N LEU A 295 -11.18 -11.58 3.53
CA LEU A 295 -11.69 -11.02 4.79
C LEU A 295 -12.87 -11.86 5.32
N SER A 296 -13.91 -12.03 4.51
CA SER A 296 -15.18 -12.61 4.93
C SER A 296 -15.12 -14.12 5.18
N LYS A 297 -14.40 -14.90 4.36
CA LYS A 297 -14.36 -16.38 4.44
C LYS A 297 -13.11 -16.89 5.14
N ASP A 298 -11.93 -16.39 4.72
CA ASP A 298 -10.65 -16.91 5.21
C ASP A 298 -10.33 -16.41 6.62
N MET A 299 -10.42 -15.10 6.83
CA MET A 299 -10.19 -14.44 8.12
C MET A 299 -11.44 -14.36 9.00
N ARG A 300 -12.63 -14.43 8.39
CA ARG A 300 -13.94 -14.37 9.08
C ARG A 300 -14.10 -13.10 9.90
N THR A 301 -13.85 -11.97 9.25
CA THR A 301 -14.14 -10.65 9.82
C THR A 301 -15.59 -10.54 10.28
N GLN A 302 -15.83 -9.77 11.34
CA GLN A 302 -17.18 -9.54 11.86
C GLN A 302 -17.88 -8.36 11.18
N LYS A 303 -17.08 -7.46 10.61
CA LYS A 303 -17.56 -6.29 9.88
C LYS A 303 -16.57 -5.92 8.78
N GLU A 304 -17.07 -5.79 7.57
CA GLU A 304 -16.31 -5.36 6.39
C GLU A 304 -16.78 -4.00 5.88
N PHE A 305 -15.82 -3.19 5.44
CA PHE A 305 -16.04 -1.90 4.80
C PHE A 305 -15.47 -1.93 3.37
N HIS A 306 -16.33 -1.70 2.38
CA HIS A 306 -15.90 -1.60 0.99
C HIS A 306 -15.47 -0.16 0.68
N LEU A 307 -14.17 0.03 0.43
CA LEU A 307 -13.60 1.30 0.03
C LEU A 307 -13.66 1.45 -1.49
N LYS A 308 -14.69 2.17 -1.95
CA LYS A 308 -14.91 2.49 -3.38
C LYS A 308 -13.91 3.54 -3.88
N HIS A 309 -13.83 3.69 -5.21
CA HIS A 309 -13.13 4.81 -5.84
C HIS A 309 -13.76 6.16 -5.43
N LEU A 310 -13.03 7.25 -5.68
CA LEU A 310 -13.51 8.61 -5.39
C LEU A 310 -14.66 8.97 -6.32
N ARG A 311 -15.58 9.79 -5.84
CA ARG A 311 -16.60 10.43 -6.68
C ARG A 311 -15.95 11.40 -7.65
N ASP A 312 -16.64 11.75 -8.74
CA ASP A 312 -16.09 12.64 -9.78
C ASP A 312 -15.64 14.01 -9.23
N ASP A 313 -16.37 14.58 -8.28
CA ASP A 313 -16.02 15.83 -7.61
C ASP A 313 -14.75 15.68 -6.75
N GLU A 314 -14.70 14.65 -5.91
CA GLU A 314 -13.54 14.32 -5.07
C GLU A 314 -12.29 13.97 -5.92
N ALA A 315 -12.50 13.27 -7.03
CA ALA A 315 -11.46 12.90 -7.97
C ALA A 315 -10.87 14.12 -8.67
N TRP A 316 -11.72 15.05 -9.10
CA TRP A 316 -11.30 16.32 -9.69
C TRP A 316 -10.55 17.21 -8.69
N ASP A 317 -11.00 17.26 -7.44
CA ASP A 317 -10.31 18.01 -6.37
C ASP A 317 -8.90 17.45 -6.13
N LEU A 318 -8.76 16.13 -6.02
CA LEU A 318 -7.45 15.48 -5.91
C LEU A 318 -6.55 15.74 -7.13
N PHE A 319 -7.14 15.70 -8.33
CA PHE A 319 -6.42 15.92 -9.57
C PHE A 319 -5.86 17.34 -9.63
N LYS A 320 -6.70 18.37 -9.38
CA LYS A 320 -6.29 19.78 -9.32
C LYS A 320 -5.20 20.02 -8.29
N LYS A 321 -5.37 19.50 -7.08
CA LYS A 321 -4.36 19.63 -6.00
C LYS A 321 -3.00 19.11 -6.44
N THR A 322 -2.99 18.00 -7.18
CA THR A 322 -1.76 17.33 -7.61
C THR A 322 -1.13 18.03 -8.82
N ALA A 323 -1.92 18.30 -9.86
CA ALA A 323 -1.45 18.92 -11.11
C ALA A 323 -1.17 20.43 -10.98
N GLY A 324 -1.75 21.10 -9.97
CA GLY A 324 -1.64 22.53 -9.75
C GLY A 324 -2.68 23.35 -10.52
N ASP A 325 -2.76 24.65 -10.20
CA ASP A 325 -3.81 25.56 -10.70
C ASP A 325 -3.78 25.80 -12.22
N SER A 326 -2.73 25.35 -12.93
CA SER A 326 -2.63 25.46 -14.38
C SER A 326 -3.76 24.73 -15.12
N VAL A 327 -4.31 23.68 -14.53
CA VAL A 327 -5.43 22.90 -15.11
C VAL A 327 -6.73 23.71 -15.20
N GLU A 328 -6.81 24.84 -14.50
CA GLU A 328 -7.97 25.73 -14.52
C GLU A 328 -7.92 26.78 -15.64
N LYS A 329 -6.80 26.84 -16.39
CA LYS A 329 -6.70 27.74 -17.55
C LYS A 329 -7.73 27.35 -18.63
N PRO A 330 -8.43 28.31 -19.26
CA PRO A 330 -9.51 28.00 -20.23
C PRO A 330 -9.10 27.06 -21.36
N GLU A 331 -7.85 27.17 -21.83
CA GLU A 331 -7.30 26.34 -22.91
C GLU A 331 -7.03 24.90 -22.48
N LEU A 332 -6.69 24.67 -21.20
CA LEU A 332 -6.30 23.37 -20.69
C LEU A 332 -7.44 22.63 -19.96
N ARG A 333 -8.36 23.37 -19.34
CA ARG A 333 -9.43 22.81 -18.50
C ARG A 333 -10.24 21.70 -19.17
N PRO A 334 -10.68 21.81 -20.44
CA PRO A 334 -11.43 20.73 -21.10
C PRO A 334 -10.61 19.43 -21.17
N ILE A 335 -9.33 19.53 -21.57
CA ILE A 335 -8.43 18.37 -21.69
C ILE A 335 -8.13 17.79 -20.31
N ALA A 336 -7.84 18.63 -19.32
CA ALA A 336 -7.54 18.19 -17.97
C ALA A 336 -8.73 17.47 -17.31
N VAL A 337 -9.96 17.95 -17.52
CA VAL A 337 -11.17 17.27 -17.05
C VAL A 337 -11.33 15.91 -17.73
N ASP A 338 -11.10 15.81 -19.03
CA ASP A 338 -11.19 14.53 -19.75
C ASP A 338 -10.09 13.54 -19.30
N VAL A 339 -8.88 14.01 -19.04
CA VAL A 339 -7.78 13.21 -18.48
C VAL A 339 -8.13 12.73 -17.06
N ALA A 340 -8.68 13.60 -16.21
CA ALA A 340 -9.11 13.23 -14.86
C ALA A 340 -10.23 12.18 -14.90
N LYS A 341 -11.21 12.32 -15.80
CA LYS A 341 -12.26 11.32 -16.02
C LYS A 341 -11.70 9.97 -16.43
N LYS A 342 -10.63 9.92 -17.23
CA LYS A 342 -9.95 8.67 -17.59
C LYS A 342 -9.25 7.98 -16.42
N CYS A 343 -8.99 8.69 -15.33
CA CYS A 343 -8.52 8.07 -14.09
C CYS A 343 -9.65 7.43 -13.27
N ASP A 344 -10.91 7.72 -13.62
CA ASP A 344 -12.14 7.06 -13.15
C ASP A 344 -12.19 6.94 -11.62
N GLY A 345 -11.86 8.04 -10.94
CA GLY A 345 -11.91 8.14 -9.48
C GLY A 345 -10.83 7.35 -8.71
N LEU A 346 -9.88 6.68 -9.39
CA LEU A 346 -8.86 5.88 -8.72
C LEU A 346 -7.69 6.74 -8.21
N PRO A 347 -7.48 6.88 -6.88
CA PRO A 347 -6.48 7.82 -6.34
C PRO A 347 -5.06 7.60 -6.86
N VAL A 348 -4.61 6.33 -6.97
CA VAL A 348 -3.26 6.04 -7.45
C VAL A 348 -3.07 6.47 -8.91
N ALA A 349 -4.09 6.32 -9.76
CA ALA A 349 -4.05 6.74 -11.16
C ALA A 349 -4.06 8.28 -11.25
N ILE A 350 -5.00 8.92 -10.52
CA ILE A 350 -5.12 10.38 -10.46
C ILE A 350 -3.80 11.02 -10.08
N VAL A 351 -3.21 10.63 -8.94
CA VAL A 351 -1.98 11.23 -8.44
C VAL A 351 -0.81 11.00 -9.39
N THR A 352 -0.76 9.85 -10.05
CA THR A 352 0.31 9.53 -11.00
C THR A 352 0.23 10.37 -12.26
N ILE A 353 -0.94 10.39 -12.91
CA ILE A 353 -1.15 11.11 -14.17
C ILE A 353 -1.05 12.62 -13.93
N ALA A 354 -1.68 13.13 -12.86
CA ALA A 354 -1.62 14.54 -12.51
C ALA A 354 -0.18 15.02 -12.24
N ASN A 355 0.64 14.22 -11.53
CA ASN A 355 2.05 14.57 -11.32
C ASN A 355 2.88 14.48 -12.61
N ALA A 356 2.60 13.51 -13.48
CA ALA A 356 3.30 13.35 -14.75
C ALA A 356 3.04 14.51 -15.73
N LEU A 357 1.86 15.12 -15.67
CA LEU A 357 1.45 16.22 -16.53
C LEU A 357 1.57 17.60 -15.87
N LYS A 358 2.02 17.65 -14.62
CA LYS A 358 2.21 18.88 -13.86
C LYS A 358 3.20 19.78 -14.59
N ASP A 359 2.82 21.05 -14.75
CA ASP A 359 3.62 22.10 -15.41
C ASP A 359 3.98 21.80 -16.89
N GLU A 360 3.35 20.81 -17.52
CA GLU A 360 3.56 20.46 -18.93
C GLU A 360 2.75 21.34 -19.91
N MET A 361 3.18 21.35 -21.17
CA MET A 361 2.53 22.11 -22.25
C MET A 361 1.23 21.44 -22.74
N VAL A 362 0.29 22.22 -23.28
CA VAL A 362 -1.03 21.71 -23.76
C VAL A 362 -0.89 20.53 -24.72
N GLY A 363 0.05 20.56 -25.66
CA GLY A 363 0.27 19.43 -26.58
C GLY A 363 0.69 18.12 -25.89
N VAL A 364 1.35 18.19 -24.72
CA VAL A 364 1.67 17.00 -23.91
C VAL A 364 0.40 16.44 -23.26
N TRP A 365 -0.51 17.31 -22.83
CA TRP A 365 -1.82 16.92 -22.29
C TRP A 365 -2.72 16.28 -23.35
N GLU A 366 -2.76 16.84 -24.57
CA GLU A 366 -3.48 16.26 -25.71
C GLU A 366 -2.95 14.86 -26.04
N ASN A 367 -1.62 14.73 -26.16
CA ASN A 367 -0.99 13.43 -26.39
C ASN A 367 -1.29 12.44 -25.24
N ALA A 368 -1.25 12.89 -23.99
CA ALA A 368 -1.57 12.03 -22.85
C ALA A 368 -3.03 11.55 -22.88
N LEU A 369 -3.97 12.42 -23.26
CA LEU A 369 -5.37 12.04 -23.45
C LEU A 369 -5.53 11.02 -24.58
N GLU A 370 -4.80 11.16 -25.69
CA GLU A 370 -4.77 10.16 -26.76
C GLU A 370 -4.23 8.81 -26.30
N GLU A 371 -3.12 8.79 -25.56
CA GLU A 371 -2.53 7.56 -25.03
C GLU A 371 -3.48 6.87 -24.01
N LEU A 372 -4.20 7.64 -23.19
CA LEU A 372 -5.24 7.12 -22.30
C LEU A 372 -6.42 6.53 -23.09
N ARG A 373 -6.88 7.19 -24.16
CA ARG A 373 -7.93 6.66 -25.04
C ARG A 373 -7.51 5.35 -25.73
N ARG A 374 -6.21 5.19 -25.99
CA ARG A 374 -5.61 3.96 -26.55
C ARG A 374 -5.32 2.89 -25.50
N SER A 375 -5.69 3.10 -24.23
CA SER A 375 -5.34 2.20 -23.12
C SER A 375 -3.83 1.95 -23.00
N ALA A 376 -3.01 2.95 -23.34
CA ALA A 376 -1.56 2.90 -23.34
C ALA A 376 -0.91 3.92 -22.37
N PRO A 377 -1.37 3.99 -21.10
CA PRO A 377 -0.91 5.02 -20.16
C PRO A 377 0.60 4.98 -19.86
N THR A 378 1.25 3.82 -20.05
CA THR A 378 2.70 3.66 -19.86
C THR A 378 3.53 4.41 -20.90
N ASN A 379 2.92 4.90 -21.99
CA ASN A 379 3.58 5.74 -22.99
C ASN A 379 3.68 7.20 -22.54
N ILE A 380 2.94 7.59 -21.49
CA ILE A 380 3.01 8.94 -20.92
C ILE A 380 4.28 9.03 -20.07
N ARG A 381 5.11 10.03 -20.38
CA ARG A 381 6.36 10.27 -19.67
C ARG A 381 6.09 10.51 -18.19
N GLY A 382 6.83 9.84 -17.31
CA GLY A 382 6.68 9.98 -15.85
C GLY A 382 5.68 9.02 -15.22
N VAL A 383 4.87 8.32 -16.02
CA VAL A 383 3.96 7.27 -15.55
C VAL A 383 4.74 5.96 -15.42
N SER A 384 5.13 5.61 -14.18
CA SER A 384 5.83 4.35 -13.91
C SER A 384 4.90 3.14 -14.15
N LYS A 385 5.46 2.04 -14.66
CA LYS A 385 4.80 0.71 -14.67
C LYS A 385 4.37 0.27 -13.27
N ASP A 386 5.05 0.74 -12.23
CA ASP A 386 4.79 0.38 -10.83
C ASP A 386 3.38 0.81 -10.35
N VAL A 387 2.80 1.83 -10.96
CA VAL A 387 1.45 2.32 -10.61
C VAL A 387 0.37 1.32 -11.07
N TYR A 388 0.54 0.78 -12.28
CA TYR A 388 -0.32 -0.27 -12.83
C TYR A 388 0.01 -1.66 -12.28
N SER A 389 1.21 -1.83 -11.71
CA SER A 389 1.62 -3.10 -11.09
C SER A 389 0.67 -3.53 -9.98
N CYS A 390 0.01 -2.60 -9.26
CA CYS A 390 -0.93 -2.99 -8.22
C CYS A 390 -2.15 -3.75 -8.80
N LEU A 391 -2.73 -3.30 -9.91
CA LEU A 391 -3.83 -3.99 -10.57
C LEU A 391 -3.36 -5.27 -11.27
N GLU A 392 -2.17 -5.26 -11.87
CA GLU A 392 -1.54 -6.45 -12.45
C GLU A 392 -1.29 -7.54 -11.39
N LEU A 393 -0.86 -7.17 -10.18
CA LEU A 393 -0.72 -8.09 -9.04
C LEU A 393 -2.07 -8.71 -8.64
N SER A 394 -3.15 -7.92 -8.66
CA SER A 394 -4.51 -8.44 -8.41
C SER A 394 -4.92 -9.47 -9.48
N TYR A 395 -4.67 -9.19 -10.76
CA TYR A 395 -4.91 -10.16 -11.84
C TYR A 395 -4.07 -11.43 -11.67
N ASN A 396 -2.78 -11.29 -11.35
CA ASN A 396 -1.88 -12.43 -11.18
C ASN A 396 -2.33 -13.37 -10.06
N HIS A 397 -2.94 -12.80 -9.00
CA HIS A 397 -3.46 -13.54 -7.85
C HIS A 397 -4.78 -14.29 -8.13
N LEU A 398 -5.50 -13.97 -9.20
CA LEU A 398 -6.71 -14.71 -9.57
C LEU A 398 -6.41 -16.21 -9.73
N LYS A 399 -7.22 -17.04 -9.08
CA LYS A 399 -7.06 -18.50 -9.09
C LYS A 399 -7.83 -19.12 -10.26
N GLY A 400 -7.11 -19.59 -11.27
CA GLY A 400 -7.66 -20.35 -12.40
C GLY A 400 -7.56 -19.64 -13.76
N ALA A 401 -7.37 -20.42 -14.82
CA ALA A 401 -7.25 -19.89 -16.18
C ALA A 401 -8.58 -19.33 -16.70
N GLU A 402 -9.71 -19.93 -16.33
CA GLU A 402 -11.05 -19.52 -16.77
C GLU A 402 -11.42 -18.12 -16.26
N VAL A 403 -11.15 -17.81 -14.97
CA VAL A 403 -11.43 -16.48 -14.41
C VAL A 403 -10.53 -15.40 -15.02
N LYS A 404 -9.25 -15.73 -15.28
CA LYS A 404 -8.33 -14.83 -15.98
C LYS A 404 -8.76 -14.58 -17.42
N SER A 405 -9.23 -15.62 -18.11
CA SER A 405 -9.73 -15.50 -19.48
C SER A 405 -11.03 -14.69 -19.54
N LEU A 406 -11.94 -14.89 -18.58
CA LEU A 406 -13.16 -14.09 -18.47
C LEU A 406 -12.85 -12.61 -18.19
N PHE A 407 -11.90 -12.33 -17.29
CA PHE A 407 -11.43 -10.97 -17.03
C PHE A 407 -10.95 -10.28 -18.31
N LEU A 408 -10.12 -10.96 -19.10
CA LEU A 408 -9.64 -10.45 -20.38
C LEU A 408 -10.78 -10.27 -21.41
N LEU A 409 -11.78 -11.16 -21.41
CA LEU A 409 -12.97 -11.01 -22.24
C LEU A 409 -13.79 -9.77 -21.86
N CYS A 410 -13.97 -9.48 -20.56
CA CYS A 410 -14.66 -8.26 -20.13
C CYS A 410 -13.97 -6.99 -20.68
N ALA A 411 -12.63 -6.95 -20.66
CA ALA A 411 -11.87 -5.82 -21.19
C ALA A 411 -11.97 -5.66 -22.72
N LEU A 412 -12.23 -6.76 -23.42
CA LEU A 412 -12.44 -6.81 -24.87
C LEU A 412 -13.85 -6.33 -25.28
N LEU A 413 -14.87 -6.59 -24.46
CA LEU A 413 -16.29 -6.45 -24.89
C LEU A 413 -16.85 -5.02 -24.89
N GLY A 414 -16.22 -4.05 -24.23
CA GLY A 414 -16.55 -2.65 -24.47
C GLY A 414 -16.62 -1.77 -23.24
N ASP A 415 -16.64 -0.47 -23.50
CA ASP A 415 -16.57 0.61 -22.51
C ASP A 415 -17.95 0.83 -21.87
N GLY A 416 -18.03 0.69 -20.54
CA GLY A 416 -19.28 0.72 -19.78
C GLY A 416 -19.78 -0.66 -19.31
N ASP A 417 -21.12 -0.79 -19.21
CA ASP A 417 -21.79 -1.99 -18.72
C ASP A 417 -21.86 -3.12 -19.75
N ILE A 418 -21.61 -4.33 -19.27
CA ILE A 418 -21.55 -5.54 -20.06
C ILE A 418 -22.68 -6.47 -19.61
N SER A 419 -23.55 -6.83 -20.54
CA SER A 419 -24.62 -7.79 -20.28
C SER A 419 -24.06 -9.18 -19.98
N MET A 420 -24.63 -9.85 -18.96
CA MET A 420 -24.31 -11.22 -18.60
C MET A 420 -24.64 -12.22 -19.73
N ASP A 421 -25.73 -12.01 -20.47
CA ASP A 421 -26.06 -12.79 -21.67
C ASP A 421 -24.98 -12.60 -22.75
N ARG A 422 -24.49 -11.37 -22.90
CA ARG A 422 -23.39 -11.09 -23.82
C ARG A 422 -22.13 -11.82 -23.42
N LEU A 423 -21.74 -11.75 -22.15
CA LEU A 423 -20.59 -12.48 -21.64
C LEU A 423 -20.72 -13.99 -21.82
N LEU A 424 -21.89 -14.56 -21.52
CA LEU A 424 -22.13 -16.00 -21.62
C LEU A 424 -21.93 -16.51 -23.04
N GLN A 425 -22.57 -15.85 -24.02
CA GLN A 425 -22.49 -16.28 -25.42
C GLN A 425 -21.05 -16.19 -25.96
N HIS A 426 -20.32 -15.11 -25.63
CA HIS A 426 -18.93 -14.96 -26.07
C HIS A 426 -18.00 -15.94 -25.36
N ALA A 427 -18.17 -16.17 -24.05
CA ALA A 427 -17.38 -17.12 -23.29
C ALA A 427 -17.58 -18.56 -23.81
N MET A 428 -18.82 -18.93 -24.16
CA MET A 428 -19.12 -20.22 -24.78
C MET A 428 -18.52 -20.34 -26.18
N GLY A 429 -18.69 -19.33 -27.05
CA GLY A 429 -18.12 -19.36 -28.40
C GLY A 429 -16.58 -19.41 -28.42
N LEU A 430 -15.93 -18.82 -27.41
CA LEU A 430 -14.48 -18.88 -27.24
C LEU A 430 -14.02 -20.17 -26.55
N ASN A 431 -14.95 -21.04 -26.13
CA ASN A 431 -14.69 -22.22 -25.31
C ASN A 431 -13.87 -21.91 -24.05
N LEU A 432 -14.21 -20.82 -23.34
CA LEU A 432 -13.48 -20.39 -22.14
C LEU A 432 -13.70 -21.30 -20.93
N PHE A 433 -14.72 -22.14 -20.94
CA PHE A 433 -15.03 -23.04 -19.82
C PHE A 433 -14.53 -24.46 -20.13
N GLU A 434 -13.87 -25.12 -19.17
CA GLU A 434 -13.31 -26.45 -19.35
C GLU A 434 -14.38 -27.56 -19.38
N GLY A 435 -14.57 -28.20 -20.54
CA GLY A 435 -15.46 -29.35 -20.72
C GLY A 435 -16.74 -29.05 -21.52
N PHE A 436 -17.60 -30.05 -21.68
CA PHE A 436 -18.87 -29.89 -22.41
C PHE A 436 -19.94 -29.31 -21.47
N TYR A 437 -20.29 -28.05 -21.67
CA TYR A 437 -21.33 -27.37 -20.89
C TYR A 437 -22.67 -27.37 -21.61
N SER A 438 -23.72 -27.77 -20.90
CA SER A 438 -25.06 -27.28 -21.22
C SER A 438 -25.16 -25.80 -20.86
N TRP A 439 -26.08 -25.06 -21.49
CA TRP A 439 -26.32 -23.64 -21.20
C TRP A 439 -26.46 -23.37 -19.70
N THR A 440 -27.29 -24.12 -18.99
CA THR A 440 -27.46 -23.97 -17.53
C THR A 440 -26.15 -24.11 -16.75
N LYS A 441 -25.30 -25.08 -17.11
CA LYS A 441 -24.00 -25.25 -16.43
C LYS A 441 -23.05 -24.10 -16.77
N ALA A 442 -23.07 -23.61 -18.01
CA ALA A 442 -22.28 -22.46 -18.43
C ALA A 442 -22.73 -21.17 -17.72
N THR A 443 -24.04 -20.97 -17.55
CA THR A 443 -24.64 -19.87 -16.78
C THR A 443 -24.13 -19.89 -15.34
N ASN A 444 -24.28 -21.01 -14.63
CA ASN A 444 -23.81 -21.15 -13.24
C ASN A 444 -22.30 -20.92 -13.11
N LYS A 445 -21.53 -21.40 -14.10
CA LYS A 445 -20.08 -21.19 -14.16
C LYS A 445 -19.75 -19.71 -14.34
N LEU A 446 -20.42 -19.02 -15.26
CA LEU A 446 -20.24 -17.59 -15.48
C LEU A 446 -20.55 -16.79 -14.21
N ILE A 447 -21.69 -17.05 -13.55
CA ILE A 447 -22.08 -16.38 -12.29
C ILE A 447 -20.97 -16.54 -11.25
N THR A 448 -20.43 -17.75 -11.10
CA THR A 448 -19.34 -18.02 -10.14
C THR A 448 -18.08 -17.22 -10.48
N LEU A 449 -17.67 -17.22 -11.75
CA LEU A 449 -16.46 -16.51 -12.18
C LEU A 449 -16.61 -14.98 -12.08
N VAL A 450 -17.79 -14.45 -12.41
CA VAL A 450 -18.15 -13.04 -12.23
C VAL A 450 -18.11 -12.66 -10.75
N GLN A 451 -18.67 -13.48 -9.87
CA GLN A 451 -18.63 -13.22 -8.44
C GLN A 451 -17.17 -13.21 -7.92
N ASN A 452 -16.32 -14.12 -8.39
CA ASN A 452 -14.90 -14.11 -8.02
C ASN A 452 -14.19 -12.83 -8.46
N LEU A 453 -14.50 -12.29 -9.65
CA LEU A 453 -13.95 -11.02 -10.11
C LEU A 453 -14.48 -9.83 -9.31
N LYS A 454 -15.77 -9.84 -8.91
CA LYS A 454 -16.36 -8.84 -8.02
C LYS A 454 -15.72 -8.85 -6.64
N ASP A 455 -15.57 -10.03 -6.04
CA ASP A 455 -14.92 -10.19 -4.74
C ASP A 455 -13.45 -9.73 -4.78
N SER A 456 -12.76 -9.95 -5.90
CA SER A 456 -11.40 -9.45 -6.14
C SER A 456 -11.33 -7.94 -6.44
N SER A 457 -12.47 -7.23 -6.43
CA SER A 457 -12.59 -5.81 -6.79
C SER A 457 -12.09 -5.48 -8.22
N LEU A 458 -12.13 -6.45 -9.13
CA LEU A 458 -11.72 -6.29 -10.54
C LEU A 458 -12.91 -6.11 -11.48
N LEU A 459 -14.12 -6.34 -10.99
CA LEU A 459 -15.37 -6.12 -11.69
C LEU A 459 -16.37 -5.49 -10.70
N LEU A 460 -17.20 -4.59 -11.20
CA LEU A 460 -18.23 -3.90 -10.44
C LEU A 460 -19.60 -4.42 -10.89
N GLU A 461 -20.60 -4.15 -10.06
CA GLU A 461 -22.00 -4.23 -10.49
C GLU A 461 -22.26 -3.18 -11.56
N GLY A 462 -23.03 -3.54 -12.59
CA GLY A 462 -23.55 -2.56 -13.54
C GLY A 462 -24.56 -1.65 -12.83
N GLU A 463 -24.69 -0.41 -13.30
CA GLU A 463 -25.75 0.47 -12.81
C GLU A 463 -27.02 0.15 -13.60
N ASP A 464 -28.06 -0.31 -12.90
CA ASP A 464 -29.42 -0.42 -13.45
C ASP A 464 -29.91 0.98 -13.82
N GLY A 465 -29.54 1.47 -15.00
CA GLY A 465 -30.07 2.72 -15.50
C GLY A 465 -31.48 2.52 -16.00
N ASP A 466 -32.50 2.56 -15.13
CA ASP A 466 -33.96 2.69 -15.37
C ASP A 466 -34.59 1.88 -16.54
N ASN A 467 -33.85 0.95 -17.13
CA ASN A 467 -34.23 0.17 -18.29
C ASN A 467 -34.41 -1.28 -17.86
N HIS A 468 -35.54 -1.54 -17.20
CA HIS A 468 -36.24 -2.83 -17.26
C HIS A 468 -36.66 -3.22 -18.69
N ARG A 469 -35.97 -2.75 -19.74
CA ARG A 469 -36.38 -2.90 -21.14
C ARG A 469 -35.83 -4.15 -21.83
N TYR A 470 -34.98 -4.92 -21.15
CA TYR A 470 -34.51 -6.20 -21.69
C TYR A 470 -34.63 -7.26 -20.62
N SER A 471 -35.61 -8.17 -20.75
CA SER A 471 -35.59 -9.41 -19.99
C SER A 471 -34.34 -10.17 -20.41
N SER A 472 -33.48 -10.48 -19.46
CA SER A 472 -32.37 -11.40 -19.70
C SER A 472 -32.91 -12.74 -20.22
N LEU A 473 -32.24 -13.31 -21.22
CA LEU A 473 -32.66 -14.59 -21.81
C LEU A 473 -32.33 -15.77 -20.90
N CYS A 474 -31.29 -15.64 -20.07
CA CYS A 474 -30.71 -16.73 -19.30
C CYS A 474 -30.60 -16.47 -17.80
N PHE A 475 -30.92 -15.27 -17.33
CA PHE A 475 -30.79 -14.84 -15.93
C PHE A 475 -32.12 -14.29 -15.41
N ASP A 476 -32.43 -14.55 -14.15
CA ASP A 476 -33.68 -14.10 -13.52
C ASP A 476 -33.67 -12.57 -13.30
N GLU A 477 -34.84 -11.94 -13.22
CA GLU A 477 -34.99 -10.48 -13.01
C GLU A 477 -34.39 -10.02 -11.67
N ASN A 478 -34.24 -10.94 -10.72
CA ASN A 478 -33.63 -10.69 -9.41
C ASN A 478 -32.08 -10.75 -9.42
N GLU A 479 -31.46 -11.21 -10.51
CA GLU A 479 -30.01 -11.25 -10.65
C GLU A 479 -29.53 -9.99 -11.38
N ASN A 480 -28.43 -9.38 -10.92
CA ASN A 480 -27.86 -8.24 -11.65
C ASN A 480 -27.39 -8.72 -13.04
N THR A 481 -28.10 -8.27 -14.08
CA THR A 481 -27.91 -8.71 -15.46
C THR A 481 -26.74 -8.02 -16.15
N PHE A 482 -26.10 -7.05 -15.48
CA PHE A 482 -24.98 -6.27 -16.00
C PHE A 482 -23.78 -6.24 -15.04
N VAL A 483 -22.60 -6.15 -15.62
CA VAL A 483 -21.33 -5.99 -14.90
C VAL A 483 -20.49 -4.92 -15.56
N ARG A 484 -19.69 -4.20 -14.76
CA ARG A 484 -18.85 -3.10 -15.25
C ARG A 484 -17.39 -3.37 -14.94
N MET A 485 -16.51 -3.08 -15.90
CA MET A 485 -15.07 -3.01 -15.64
C MET A 485 -14.65 -1.54 -15.60
N HIS A 486 -14.06 -1.15 -14.48
CA HIS A 486 -13.47 0.17 -14.25
C HIS A 486 -12.41 0.49 -15.32
N ASP A 487 -12.35 1.73 -15.80
CA ASP A 487 -11.52 2.10 -16.96
C ASP A 487 -10.03 1.82 -16.75
N VAL A 488 -9.50 2.09 -15.56
CA VAL A 488 -8.09 1.81 -15.24
C VAL A 488 -7.80 0.29 -15.22
N VAL A 489 -8.76 -0.53 -14.74
CA VAL A 489 -8.63 -1.99 -14.72
C VAL A 489 -8.64 -2.55 -16.14
N ARG A 490 -9.53 -2.02 -16.97
CA ARG A 490 -9.65 -2.33 -18.39
C ARG A 490 -8.36 -2.00 -19.15
N ASP A 491 -7.75 -0.85 -18.89
CA ASP A 491 -6.47 -0.48 -19.50
C ASP A 491 -5.35 -1.46 -19.13
N VAL A 492 -5.31 -1.87 -17.85
CA VAL A 492 -4.36 -2.89 -17.38
C VAL A 492 -4.63 -4.24 -18.05
N ALA A 493 -5.89 -4.66 -18.15
CA ALA A 493 -6.27 -5.89 -18.81
C ALA A 493 -5.85 -5.90 -20.29
N ARG A 494 -6.06 -4.79 -21.01
CA ARG A 494 -5.61 -4.60 -22.40
C ARG A 494 -4.08 -4.64 -22.51
N SER A 495 -3.37 -4.01 -21.58
CA SER A 495 -1.90 -4.06 -21.52
C SER A 495 -1.37 -5.49 -21.27
N ILE A 496 -2.00 -6.25 -20.38
CA ILE A 496 -1.69 -7.66 -20.13
C ILE A 496 -1.95 -8.48 -21.40
N ALA A 497 -3.13 -8.34 -22.00
CA ALA A 497 -3.52 -9.06 -23.20
C ALA A 497 -2.64 -8.76 -24.42
N SER A 498 -2.09 -7.55 -24.52
CA SER A 498 -1.15 -7.19 -25.60
C SER A 498 0.11 -8.09 -25.59
N LYS A 499 0.45 -8.70 -24.46
CA LYS A 499 1.62 -9.58 -24.29
C LYS A 499 1.23 -11.07 -24.30
N ASP A 500 -0.06 -11.38 -24.34
CA ASP A 500 -0.60 -12.73 -24.29
C ASP A 500 -0.48 -13.45 -25.65
N PRO A 501 -0.33 -14.78 -25.69
CA PRO A 501 -0.40 -15.55 -26.94
C PRO A 501 -1.70 -15.32 -27.73
N HIS A 502 -2.83 -15.11 -27.05
CA HIS A 502 -4.12 -14.75 -27.64
C HIS A 502 -4.31 -13.23 -27.63
N ARG A 503 -3.35 -12.52 -28.24
CA ARG A 503 -3.36 -11.04 -28.32
C ARG A 503 -4.69 -10.55 -28.87
N PHE A 504 -5.28 -9.61 -28.14
CA PHE A 504 -6.41 -8.84 -28.62
C PHE A 504 -6.13 -7.35 -28.68
N VAL A 505 -6.86 -6.68 -29.57
CA VAL A 505 -6.80 -5.23 -29.74
C VAL A 505 -8.20 -4.66 -29.66
N VAL A 506 -8.36 -3.60 -28.86
CA VAL A 506 -9.54 -2.75 -28.86
C VAL A 506 -9.14 -1.42 -29.48
N ARG A 507 -9.86 -0.97 -30.50
CA ARG A 507 -9.61 0.31 -31.16
C ARG A 507 -10.89 1.10 -31.29
N GLU A 508 -10.79 2.39 -31.00
CA GLU A 508 -11.83 3.38 -31.27
C GLU A 508 -11.50 4.11 -32.58
N ALA A 509 -12.50 4.28 -33.45
CA ALA A 509 -12.41 5.02 -34.70
C ALA A 509 -13.58 6.01 -34.78
N VAL A 510 -13.26 7.30 -34.76
CA VAL A 510 -14.24 8.38 -34.71
C VAL A 510 -14.09 9.26 -35.94
N GLY A 511 -15.07 9.25 -36.85
CA GLY A 511 -15.03 10.11 -38.04
C GLY A 511 -14.12 9.60 -39.17
N SER A 512 -14.08 10.38 -40.26
CA SER A 512 -13.50 9.94 -41.54
C SER A 512 -11.96 9.83 -41.54
N GLN A 513 -11.27 10.55 -40.66
CA GLN A 513 -9.81 10.53 -40.58
C GLN A 513 -9.32 9.19 -39.98
N GLU A 514 -10.00 8.70 -38.96
CA GLU A 514 -9.71 7.44 -38.29
C GLU A 514 -10.02 6.23 -39.19
N ALA A 515 -10.91 6.38 -40.18
CA ALA A 515 -11.09 5.39 -41.25
C ALA A 515 -9.82 5.22 -42.11
N VAL A 516 -9.06 6.30 -42.32
CA VAL A 516 -7.76 6.26 -43.02
C VAL A 516 -6.72 5.56 -42.15
N ASP A 517 -6.70 5.86 -40.86
CA ASP A 517 -5.76 5.24 -39.92
C ASP A 517 -6.03 3.75 -39.74
N LEU A 518 -7.31 3.33 -39.73
CA LEU A 518 -7.70 1.92 -39.73
C LEU A 518 -7.15 1.19 -40.97
N ARG A 519 -7.19 1.81 -42.15
CA ARG A 519 -6.58 1.25 -43.37
C ARG A 519 -5.07 1.10 -43.23
N GLY A 520 -4.39 2.11 -42.68
CA GLY A 520 -2.95 2.03 -42.41
C GLY A 520 -2.60 0.92 -41.41
N TRP A 521 -3.40 0.79 -40.35
CA TRP A 521 -3.20 -0.21 -39.30
C TRP A 521 -3.31 -1.65 -39.81
N GLN A 522 -4.20 -1.94 -40.75
CA GLN A 522 -4.33 -3.27 -41.36
C GLN A 522 -3.04 -3.74 -42.08
N GLY A 523 -2.20 -2.81 -42.52
CA GLY A 523 -0.90 -3.13 -43.12
C GLY A 523 0.15 -3.61 -42.11
N THR A 524 -0.04 -3.31 -40.82
CA THR A 524 0.95 -3.55 -39.76
C THR A 524 1.01 -5.01 -39.33
N ASN A 525 2.16 -5.41 -38.76
CA ASN A 525 2.30 -6.73 -38.12
C ASN A 525 1.42 -6.87 -36.88
N GLU A 526 0.96 -5.76 -36.29
CA GLU A 526 0.07 -5.78 -35.15
C GLU A 526 -1.28 -6.41 -35.52
N CYS A 527 -2.03 -5.90 -36.52
CA CYS A 527 -3.29 -6.53 -36.95
C CYS A 527 -3.09 -7.95 -37.45
N LYS A 528 -2.05 -8.21 -38.25
CA LYS A 528 -1.84 -9.52 -38.87
C LYS A 528 -1.67 -10.66 -37.85
N ASN A 529 -1.14 -10.33 -36.67
CA ASN A 529 -0.91 -11.28 -35.57
C ASN A 529 -1.99 -11.21 -34.47
N CYS A 530 -3.05 -10.41 -34.64
CA CYS A 530 -4.15 -10.35 -33.68
C CYS A 530 -5.07 -11.56 -33.83
N THR A 531 -5.45 -12.15 -32.69
CA THR A 531 -6.42 -13.25 -32.65
C THR A 531 -7.82 -12.77 -32.30
N ARG A 532 -7.95 -11.59 -31.68
CA ARG A 532 -9.25 -11.00 -31.34
C ARG A 532 -9.24 -9.49 -31.56
N ILE A 533 -10.29 -8.95 -32.15
CA ILE A 533 -10.43 -7.51 -32.41
C ILE A 533 -11.79 -7.04 -31.90
N SER A 534 -11.79 -5.92 -31.19
CA SER A 534 -12.98 -5.10 -30.95
C SER A 534 -12.77 -3.73 -31.59
N LEU A 535 -13.67 -3.35 -32.50
CA LEU A 535 -13.70 -2.04 -33.12
C LEU A 535 -14.91 -1.27 -32.61
N ILE A 536 -14.65 -0.09 -32.06
CA ILE A 536 -15.66 0.87 -31.63
C ILE A 536 -15.69 1.97 -32.69
N CYS A 537 -16.78 2.06 -33.45
CA CYS A 537 -16.91 3.03 -34.52
C CYS A 537 -17.98 4.07 -34.17
N ARG A 538 -17.63 5.36 -34.30
CA ARG A 538 -18.56 6.49 -34.12
C ARG A 538 -18.44 7.45 -35.30
N ASN A 539 -19.55 8.03 -35.75
CA ASN A 539 -19.61 9.00 -36.85
C ASN A 539 -18.91 8.49 -38.13
N MET A 540 -19.06 7.19 -38.44
CA MET A 540 -18.41 6.53 -39.57
C MET A 540 -19.47 6.00 -40.54
N ASP A 541 -19.35 6.33 -41.82
CA ASP A 541 -20.31 5.90 -42.84
C ASP A 541 -20.07 4.46 -43.32
N GLU A 542 -18.82 4.05 -43.47
CA GLU A 542 -18.42 2.77 -44.07
C GLU A 542 -17.08 2.26 -43.50
N LEU A 543 -16.96 0.95 -43.35
CA LEU A 543 -15.69 0.30 -43.00
C LEU A 543 -14.71 0.23 -44.19
N PRO A 544 -13.41 -0.06 -43.94
CA PRO A 544 -12.46 -0.38 -45.01
C PRO A 544 -12.91 -1.56 -45.87
N GLN A 545 -12.44 -1.65 -47.13
CA GLN A 545 -12.87 -2.69 -48.08
C GLN A 545 -12.53 -4.14 -47.65
N GLY A 546 -11.52 -4.34 -46.81
CA GLY A 546 -11.06 -5.65 -46.34
C GLY A 546 -10.52 -5.56 -44.92
N LEU A 547 -10.46 -6.70 -44.23
CA LEU A 547 -9.77 -6.85 -42.94
C LEU A 547 -8.66 -7.91 -43.05
N VAL A 548 -7.41 -7.47 -43.24
CA VAL A 548 -6.25 -8.35 -43.44
C VAL A 548 -5.69 -8.86 -42.11
N CYS A 549 -6.46 -9.64 -41.37
CA CYS A 549 -5.98 -10.28 -40.13
C CYS A 549 -6.26 -11.81 -40.19
N PRO A 550 -5.34 -12.63 -40.74
CA PRO A 550 -5.61 -14.04 -41.08
C PRO A 550 -5.71 -14.99 -39.88
N GLN A 551 -5.20 -14.59 -38.70
CA GLN A 551 -5.28 -15.36 -37.46
C GLN A 551 -6.49 -14.98 -36.60
N LEU A 552 -7.39 -14.13 -37.11
CA LEU A 552 -8.51 -13.60 -36.34
C LEU A 552 -9.55 -14.68 -36.04
N GLU A 553 -9.79 -14.92 -34.76
CA GLU A 553 -10.79 -15.87 -34.24
C GLU A 553 -12.03 -15.16 -33.68
N PHE A 554 -11.90 -13.90 -33.27
CA PHE A 554 -12.97 -13.10 -32.67
C PHE A 554 -12.99 -11.71 -33.27
N PHE A 555 -14.17 -11.27 -33.72
CA PHE A 555 -14.40 -9.92 -34.20
C PHE A 555 -15.67 -9.35 -33.58
N LEU A 556 -15.52 -8.19 -32.95
CA LEU A 556 -16.61 -7.41 -32.40
C LEU A 556 -16.62 -6.03 -33.04
N LEU A 557 -17.77 -5.61 -33.53
CA LEU A 557 -18.04 -4.25 -34.00
C LEU A 557 -19.12 -3.61 -33.14
N ASN A 558 -18.76 -2.53 -32.44
CA ASN A 558 -19.67 -1.70 -31.67
C ASN A 558 -19.88 -0.36 -32.41
N SER A 559 -21.09 -0.09 -32.89
CA SER A 559 -21.51 1.22 -33.44
C SER A 559 -22.39 2.00 -32.45
N SER A 560 -22.38 3.34 -32.54
CA SER A 560 -23.22 4.22 -31.73
C SER A 560 -24.71 4.15 -32.12
N ASN A 561 -25.60 4.49 -31.18
CA ASN A 561 -27.05 4.58 -31.40
C ASN A 561 -27.45 5.80 -32.27
N ASP A 562 -26.60 6.83 -32.30
CA ASP A 562 -26.93 8.12 -32.92
C ASP A 562 -26.50 8.21 -34.40
N ASP A 563 -25.82 7.17 -34.92
CA ASP A 563 -25.31 7.13 -36.29
C ASP A 563 -26.30 6.45 -37.25
N PRO A 564 -26.39 6.89 -38.52
CA PRO A 564 -26.95 6.04 -39.57
C PRO A 564 -26.16 4.72 -39.61
N TYR A 565 -26.85 3.58 -39.74
CA TYR A 565 -26.23 2.27 -39.66
C TYR A 565 -24.94 2.16 -40.49
N LEU A 566 -23.83 1.85 -39.79
CA LEU A 566 -22.51 1.66 -40.39
C LEU A 566 -22.57 0.57 -41.48
N LYS A 567 -22.08 0.91 -42.68
CA LYS A 567 -22.01 -0.02 -43.81
C LYS A 567 -20.78 -0.90 -43.74
N ILE A 568 -20.97 -2.19 -44.05
CA ILE A 568 -19.90 -3.18 -44.16
C ILE A 568 -19.68 -3.52 -45.64
N PRO A 569 -18.48 -3.26 -46.21
CA PRO A 569 -18.17 -3.60 -47.59
C PRO A 569 -18.25 -5.11 -47.88
N ASP A 570 -18.57 -5.45 -49.12
CA ASP A 570 -18.77 -6.83 -49.57
C ASP A 570 -17.54 -7.72 -49.32
N ALA A 571 -16.32 -7.19 -49.51
CA ALA A 571 -15.06 -7.93 -49.34
C ALA A 571 -14.48 -7.92 -47.91
N PHE A 572 -15.18 -7.33 -46.93
CA PHE A 572 -14.59 -7.06 -45.61
C PHE A 572 -14.04 -8.32 -44.91
N PHE A 573 -14.77 -9.44 -44.99
CA PHE A 573 -14.43 -10.70 -44.31
C PHE A 573 -13.67 -11.70 -45.17
N GLN A 574 -13.21 -11.32 -46.37
CA GLN A 574 -12.63 -12.25 -47.34
C GLN A 574 -11.38 -12.99 -46.82
N ASP A 575 -10.56 -12.31 -46.01
CA ASP A 575 -9.29 -12.82 -45.49
C ASP A 575 -9.36 -13.32 -44.03
N THR A 576 -10.54 -13.29 -43.38
CA THR A 576 -10.73 -13.67 -41.97
C THR A 576 -11.33 -15.06 -41.79
N LYS A 577 -10.80 -16.07 -42.50
CA LYS A 577 -11.38 -17.43 -42.55
C LYS A 577 -11.30 -18.23 -41.24
N GLN A 578 -10.48 -17.78 -40.29
CA GLN A 578 -10.34 -18.42 -38.97
C GLN A 578 -11.38 -17.94 -37.95
N LEU A 579 -12.25 -17.00 -38.33
CA LEU A 579 -13.20 -16.39 -37.42
C LEU A 579 -14.17 -17.43 -36.86
N ARG A 580 -14.25 -17.48 -35.53
CA ARG A 580 -15.17 -18.33 -34.77
C ARG A 580 -16.31 -17.53 -34.18
N ILE A 581 -16.06 -16.27 -33.82
CA ILE A 581 -17.07 -15.38 -33.25
C ILE A 581 -17.13 -14.08 -34.02
N LEU A 582 -18.34 -13.71 -34.40
CA LEU A 582 -18.68 -12.46 -35.06
C LEU A 582 -19.84 -11.81 -34.30
N ASP A 583 -19.57 -10.69 -33.65
CA ASP A 583 -20.59 -9.83 -33.05
C ASP A 583 -20.69 -8.54 -33.86
N LEU A 584 -21.76 -8.46 -34.64
CA LEU A 584 -22.17 -7.31 -35.41
C LEU A 584 -23.46 -6.83 -34.76
N SER A 585 -23.35 -5.94 -33.77
CA SER A 585 -24.53 -5.35 -33.16
C SER A 585 -24.73 -3.95 -33.74
N LYS A 586 -25.98 -3.56 -34.04
CA LYS A 586 -26.36 -2.22 -34.52
C LYS A 586 -25.74 -1.77 -35.86
N VAL A 587 -25.58 -2.70 -36.81
CA VAL A 587 -25.07 -2.38 -38.16
C VAL A 587 -26.10 -2.67 -39.26
N SER A 588 -25.87 -2.09 -40.45
CA SER A 588 -26.69 -2.37 -41.64
C SER A 588 -26.01 -3.41 -42.50
N LEU A 589 -26.73 -4.51 -42.73
CA LEU A 589 -26.37 -5.58 -43.66
C LEU A 589 -27.35 -5.54 -44.83
N THR A 590 -27.46 -4.37 -45.50
CA THR A 590 -28.33 -4.17 -46.66
C THR A 590 -27.55 -3.60 -47.86
N PRO A 591 -27.17 -4.41 -48.87
CA PRO A 591 -27.29 -5.88 -48.89
C PRO A 591 -26.32 -6.56 -47.91
N SER A 592 -26.58 -7.83 -47.58
CA SER A 592 -25.68 -8.61 -46.74
C SER A 592 -24.36 -8.87 -47.50
N PRO A 593 -23.18 -8.61 -46.91
CA PRO A 593 -21.92 -8.83 -47.60
C PRO A 593 -21.73 -10.32 -47.90
N SER A 594 -21.51 -10.64 -49.17
CA SER A 594 -21.30 -12.01 -49.65
C SER A 594 -20.12 -12.69 -48.96
N SER A 595 -19.13 -11.91 -48.50
CA SER A 595 -18.00 -12.43 -47.73
C SER A 595 -18.37 -13.08 -46.40
N LEU A 596 -19.57 -12.83 -45.84
CA LEU A 596 -20.05 -13.57 -44.66
C LEU A 596 -20.13 -15.08 -44.93
N GLY A 597 -20.49 -15.49 -46.15
CA GLY A 597 -20.54 -16.90 -46.55
C GLY A 597 -19.17 -17.60 -46.51
N PHE A 598 -18.08 -16.84 -46.58
CA PHE A 598 -16.71 -17.39 -46.50
C PHE A 598 -16.28 -17.77 -45.08
N LEU A 599 -17.05 -17.39 -44.05
CA LEU A 599 -16.77 -17.66 -42.64
C LEU A 599 -17.12 -19.11 -42.24
N SER A 600 -16.54 -20.08 -42.93
CA SER A 600 -16.81 -21.52 -42.75
C SER A 600 -16.48 -22.08 -41.36
N ASN A 601 -15.73 -21.34 -40.54
CA ASN A 601 -15.37 -21.70 -39.17
C ASN A 601 -16.22 -21.01 -38.09
N LEU A 602 -17.18 -20.17 -38.49
CA LEU A 602 -17.97 -19.40 -37.54
C LEU A 602 -18.86 -20.29 -36.69
N GLN A 603 -18.77 -20.13 -35.37
CA GLN A 603 -19.50 -20.87 -34.34
C GLN A 603 -20.52 -19.98 -33.63
N THR A 604 -20.23 -18.69 -33.49
CA THR A 604 -21.12 -17.72 -32.84
C THR A 604 -21.32 -16.50 -33.74
N LEU A 605 -22.58 -16.20 -34.04
CA LEU A 605 -22.98 -15.03 -34.79
C LEU A 605 -24.00 -14.23 -33.97
N ARG A 606 -23.67 -12.97 -33.68
CA ARG A 606 -24.60 -12.03 -33.04
C ARG A 606 -24.93 -10.90 -34.00
N LEU A 607 -26.22 -10.65 -34.16
CA LEU A 607 -26.81 -9.69 -35.10
C LEU A 607 -27.84 -8.79 -34.39
N ASN A 608 -27.65 -8.53 -33.10
CA ASN A 608 -28.63 -7.80 -32.30
C ASN A 608 -28.77 -6.36 -32.82
N GLN A 609 -30.01 -5.91 -32.98
CA GLN A 609 -30.38 -4.61 -33.51
C GLN A 609 -29.81 -4.31 -34.91
N CYS A 610 -29.58 -5.34 -35.73
CA CYS A 610 -29.14 -5.15 -37.12
C CYS A 610 -30.31 -5.02 -38.09
N GLN A 611 -30.11 -4.23 -39.14
CA GLN A 611 -30.96 -4.26 -40.33
C GLN A 611 -30.44 -5.30 -41.31
N ILE A 612 -31.23 -6.36 -41.54
CA ILE A 612 -30.89 -7.45 -42.45
C ILE A 612 -32.06 -7.66 -43.39
N GLN A 613 -31.81 -7.57 -44.71
CA GLN A 613 -32.82 -7.86 -45.74
C GLN A 613 -32.76 -9.32 -46.21
N ASP A 614 -31.57 -9.94 -46.21
CA ASP A 614 -31.35 -11.30 -46.69
C ASP A 614 -30.56 -12.13 -45.67
N ILE A 615 -31.18 -13.21 -45.21
CA ILE A 615 -30.62 -14.15 -44.23
C ILE A 615 -30.09 -15.44 -44.89
N THR A 616 -30.18 -15.58 -46.22
CA THR A 616 -29.77 -16.81 -46.93
C THR A 616 -28.29 -17.14 -46.68
N VAL A 617 -27.43 -16.11 -46.61
CA VAL A 617 -26.00 -16.27 -46.30
C VAL A 617 -25.75 -16.94 -44.95
N ILE A 618 -26.65 -16.80 -43.97
CA ILE A 618 -26.53 -17.48 -42.66
C ILE A 618 -26.67 -19.00 -42.86
N GLY A 619 -27.48 -19.44 -43.82
CA GLY A 619 -27.63 -20.87 -44.16
C GLY A 619 -26.34 -21.52 -44.70
N GLU A 620 -25.37 -20.72 -45.15
CA GLU A 620 -24.06 -21.19 -45.62
C GLU A 620 -23.10 -21.51 -44.46
N LEU A 621 -23.36 -20.97 -43.26
CA LEU A 621 -22.52 -21.10 -42.07
C LEU A 621 -22.71 -22.46 -41.37
N LYS A 622 -22.15 -23.53 -41.95
CA LYS A 622 -22.39 -24.92 -41.52
C LYS A 622 -21.89 -25.28 -40.11
N LYS A 623 -21.00 -24.48 -39.51
CA LYS A 623 -20.46 -24.72 -38.16
C LYS A 623 -21.09 -23.85 -37.07
N LEU A 624 -22.12 -23.06 -37.42
CA LEU A 624 -22.77 -22.16 -36.49
C LEU A 624 -23.47 -22.94 -35.37
N GLN A 625 -23.16 -22.59 -34.13
CA GLN A 625 -23.71 -23.21 -32.90
C GLN A 625 -24.61 -22.24 -32.13
N VAL A 626 -24.27 -20.95 -32.16
CA VAL A 626 -24.99 -19.88 -31.46
C VAL A 626 -25.35 -18.78 -32.46
N LEU A 627 -26.65 -18.52 -32.60
CA LEU A 627 -27.18 -17.38 -33.34
C LEU A 627 -27.99 -16.52 -32.38
N SER A 628 -27.57 -15.27 -32.18
CA SER A 628 -28.34 -14.26 -31.45
C SER A 628 -28.85 -13.22 -32.42
N TRP A 629 -30.16 -13.07 -32.48
CA TRP A 629 -30.80 -12.05 -33.30
C TRP A 629 -31.96 -11.43 -32.54
N GLN A 630 -31.93 -10.10 -32.47
CA GLN A 630 -32.99 -9.27 -31.92
C GLN A 630 -33.21 -8.14 -32.92
N GLY A 631 -34.43 -7.99 -33.45
CA GLY A 631 -34.72 -6.93 -34.41
C GLY A 631 -34.52 -5.53 -33.82
N PRO A 632 -34.39 -4.49 -34.67
CA PRO A 632 -34.41 -3.11 -34.20
C PRO A 632 -35.74 -2.82 -33.49
N THR A 633 -35.69 -2.12 -32.36
CA THR A 633 -36.89 -1.65 -31.66
C THR A 633 -37.55 -0.56 -32.51
N LEU A 634 -38.81 -0.77 -32.89
CA LEU A 634 -39.61 0.18 -33.69
C LEU A 634 -39.90 1.49 -32.95
#